data_AF-A0A941NT27-F1
#
_entry.id   AF-A0A941NT27-F1
#
_cell.length_a   1.000
_cell.length_b   1.000
_cell.length_c   1.000
_cell.angle_alpha   90.00
_cell.angle_beta   90.00
_cell.angle_gamma   90.00
#
_symmetry.space_group_name_H-M   'P 1'
#
loop_
_entity.id
_entity.type
_entity.pdbx_description
1 polymer ?
#
loop_
_entity_poly.entity_id
_entity_poly.type
_entity_poly.pdbx_seq_one_letter_code
_entity_poly.pdbx_strand_id
1 'polypeptide(L)'
;MSFDEKFKSECVTALEQFRDAYKGKKPLQWQILNHFIDEKMSSNPQKMIAALKELSEHPLLKDNNALMQTLKHFIERINDLQLVQAVTQEVDTAITKAQEISKPKPVEASSKTPDPAIKGEFGKYKNVAVKGLSPSTTDKSDDDKVREILGDVGYIVLHKNTKDPESFDARNAFKKFMEEHLKRIDSVKEEQLYDDATYLKEFFSPEDLKVKGKEKELEQYQNDAIAMYKAAIKEERNSKAFKNAVFLDSCEFVPGKTLEERHCLHIGGPSGGGKSHAKDEVIKMLMNEQEGTPREGEGNFFVSIDGEKDRDRSQVRNMLLSAMFMKGYKGGEDLQELSKTAVKKDVRDAVIASTQNLNLVTPDTFTDPSKKYGLSLFRVLSSKGFKQIFVNVKANQEQTKVSGNRRAWYDKFLPRVTSVDMDMGKKPQSKTYEAHLFSTGVKSSIAALNVFKLFNFGRTFEINNDVQYYKIDPKSPNGYTLCTGENYSGKVIVTTARVFADWENYNKNIIQNILPQQVEKLKEQLGSDPKAIAILDKYLANIKNAPHLRDQEVLFTMLKAQLPALADKLDKLPKPITDYDKWKNKITITNKDIPDEFKKHAGLRDNQSIEMPNQYFQQWLISDPKMDLKLWMKEMDKKFGTQIKETSSIEKKEEKENKSKLRSQSAPTQSTRPEPISTPPPVVQPTSSSAPLHFMYHQNTDESLREHARTHGMPALPPTPVEEKSQPPLERTRSKSSPR
;
A
#
# COMPACT_ATOMS: atom_id res chain seq x y z
N MET A 1 9.78 -39.44 -15.45
CA MET A 1 10.33 -38.87 -16.70
C MET A 1 11.45 -37.92 -16.33
N SER A 2 12.59 -38.02 -17.01
CA SER A 2 13.64 -37.01 -16.92
C SER A 2 13.12 -35.65 -17.42
N PHE A 3 13.79 -34.55 -17.08
CA PHE A 3 13.43 -33.22 -17.60
C PHE A 3 13.37 -33.22 -19.13
N ASP A 4 14.32 -33.89 -19.79
CA ASP A 4 14.41 -33.99 -21.24
C ASP A 4 13.21 -34.75 -21.84
N GLU A 5 12.75 -35.81 -21.17
CA GLU A 5 11.56 -36.57 -21.60
C GLU A 5 10.29 -35.74 -21.45
N LYS A 6 10.13 -35.02 -20.33
CA LYS A 6 8.94 -34.17 -20.09
C LYS A 6 8.91 -32.98 -21.04
N PHE A 7 10.06 -32.33 -21.24
CA PHE A 7 10.25 -31.25 -22.20
C PHE A 7 9.89 -31.70 -23.62
N LYS A 8 10.39 -32.86 -24.04
CA LYS A 8 10.07 -33.46 -25.34
C LYS A 8 8.57 -33.70 -25.49
N SER A 9 7.92 -34.28 -24.49
CA SER A 9 6.47 -34.53 -24.50
C SER A 9 5.67 -33.24 -24.67
N GLU A 10 6.00 -32.18 -23.91
CA GLU A 10 5.28 -30.91 -24.00
C GLU A 10 5.48 -30.21 -25.35
N CYS A 11 6.67 -30.30 -25.94
CA CYS A 11 6.93 -29.74 -27.26
C CYS A 11 6.18 -30.48 -28.37
N VAL A 12 6.11 -31.82 -28.31
CA VAL A 12 5.34 -32.63 -29.26
C VAL A 12 3.85 -32.29 -29.16
N THR A 13 3.27 -32.29 -27.95
CA THR A 13 1.85 -31.97 -27.76
C THR A 13 1.49 -30.56 -28.26
N ALA A 14 2.34 -29.56 -28.01
CA ALA A 14 2.09 -28.20 -28.47
C ALA A 14 2.14 -28.10 -30.02
N LEU A 15 3.05 -28.83 -30.66
CA LEU A 15 3.14 -28.87 -32.13
C LEU A 15 2.00 -29.66 -32.76
N GLU A 16 1.49 -30.71 -32.11
CA GLU A 16 0.29 -31.43 -32.55
C GLU A 16 -0.96 -30.56 -32.45
N GLN A 17 -1.12 -29.82 -31.35
CA GLN A 17 -2.20 -28.82 -31.21
C GLN A 17 -2.11 -27.74 -32.29
N PHE A 18 -0.89 -27.29 -32.59
CA PHE A 18 -0.62 -26.32 -33.65
C PHE A 18 -0.94 -26.88 -35.04
N ARG A 19 -0.57 -28.13 -35.30
CA ARG A 19 -0.93 -28.91 -36.49
C ARG A 19 -2.45 -28.95 -36.60
N ASP A 20 -3.16 -29.43 -35.60
CA ASP A 20 -4.62 -29.60 -35.68
C ASP A 20 -5.38 -28.27 -35.90
N ALA A 21 -4.89 -27.16 -35.34
CA ALA A 21 -5.48 -25.82 -35.54
C ALA A 21 -5.38 -25.28 -36.99
N TYR A 22 -4.47 -25.84 -37.80
CA TYR A 22 -4.18 -25.39 -39.16
C TYR A 22 -4.59 -26.37 -40.27
N LYS A 23 -5.03 -27.57 -39.89
CA LYS A 23 -5.55 -28.57 -40.81
C LYS A 23 -6.72 -27.98 -41.61
N GLY A 24 -6.55 -27.85 -42.93
CA GLY A 24 -7.61 -27.42 -43.86
C GLY A 24 -7.68 -25.93 -44.19
N LYS A 25 -6.82 -25.06 -43.62
CA LYS A 25 -6.89 -23.60 -43.89
C LYS A 25 -6.16 -23.15 -45.16
N LYS A 26 -5.00 -23.73 -45.49
CA LYS A 26 -4.25 -23.52 -46.76
C LYS A 26 -3.33 -24.74 -47.08
N PRO A 27 -3.51 -25.48 -48.19
CA PRO A 27 -2.84 -26.76 -48.44
C PRO A 27 -1.30 -26.69 -48.55
N LEU A 28 -0.76 -25.62 -49.16
CA LEU A 28 0.68 -25.50 -49.40
C LEU A 28 1.47 -25.18 -48.11
N GLN A 29 0.94 -24.29 -47.26
CA GLN A 29 1.55 -23.96 -45.97
C GLN A 29 1.47 -25.13 -44.99
N TRP A 30 0.40 -25.92 -45.09
CA TRP A 30 0.25 -27.18 -44.37
C TRP A 30 1.30 -28.23 -44.78
N GLN A 31 1.56 -28.36 -46.08
CA GLN A 31 2.59 -29.28 -46.60
C GLN A 31 4.00 -28.84 -46.19
N ILE A 32 4.30 -27.55 -46.23
CA ILE A 32 5.59 -27.00 -45.76
C ILE A 32 5.76 -27.26 -44.25
N LEU A 33 4.72 -27.03 -43.45
CA LEU A 33 4.76 -27.27 -42.01
C LEU A 33 4.96 -28.75 -41.68
N ASN A 34 4.27 -29.67 -42.37
CA ASN A 34 4.44 -31.11 -42.16
C ASN A 34 5.83 -31.58 -42.61
N HIS A 35 6.31 -31.16 -43.77
CA HIS A 35 7.66 -31.50 -44.22
C HIS A 35 8.72 -30.98 -43.23
N PHE A 36 8.52 -29.79 -42.67
CA PHE A 36 9.41 -29.22 -41.67
C PHE A 36 9.41 -30.00 -40.34
N ILE A 37 8.22 -30.39 -39.85
CA ILE A 37 8.07 -31.19 -38.63
C ILE A 37 8.65 -32.59 -38.83
N ASP A 38 8.42 -33.22 -39.98
CA ASP A 38 8.84 -34.60 -40.22
C ASP A 38 10.35 -34.71 -40.53
N GLU A 39 10.97 -33.71 -41.16
CA GLU A 39 12.36 -33.78 -41.63
C GLU A 39 13.39 -33.15 -40.65
N LYS A 40 12.98 -32.16 -39.83
CA LYS A 40 13.91 -31.36 -38.99
C LYS A 40 13.78 -31.60 -37.49
N MET A 41 12.81 -32.38 -37.03
CA MET A 41 12.61 -32.66 -35.60
C MET A 41 13.58 -33.74 -35.10
N SER A 42 14.77 -33.32 -34.67
CA SER A 42 15.74 -34.19 -34.01
C SER A 42 15.42 -34.40 -32.53
N SER A 43 15.99 -35.44 -31.91
CA SER A 43 15.97 -35.65 -30.45
C SER A 43 16.72 -34.58 -29.62
N ASN A 44 17.38 -33.62 -30.27
CA ASN A 44 18.15 -32.56 -29.63
C ASN A 44 17.36 -31.22 -29.55
N PRO A 45 17.07 -30.69 -28.35
CA PRO A 45 16.35 -29.43 -28.15
C PRO A 45 16.95 -28.21 -28.87
N GLN A 46 18.28 -28.11 -28.99
CA GLN A 46 18.91 -26.98 -29.65
C GLN A 46 18.69 -26.98 -31.17
N LYS A 47 18.71 -28.16 -31.80
CA LYS A 47 18.38 -28.30 -33.22
C LYS A 47 16.91 -27.97 -33.48
N MET A 48 16.03 -28.32 -32.53
CA MET A 48 14.61 -27.98 -32.61
C MET A 48 14.36 -26.46 -32.53
N ILE A 49 15.08 -25.75 -31.66
CA ILE A 49 15.02 -24.27 -31.59
C ILE A 49 15.54 -23.63 -32.88
N ALA A 50 16.66 -24.12 -33.43
CA ALA A 50 17.22 -23.62 -34.68
C ALA A 50 16.22 -23.78 -35.84
N ALA A 51 15.58 -24.95 -35.92
CA ALA A 51 14.53 -25.22 -36.89
C ALA A 51 13.31 -24.28 -36.68
N LEU A 52 12.82 -24.10 -35.46
CA LEU A 52 11.70 -23.19 -35.20
C LEU A 52 12.02 -21.73 -35.54
N LYS A 53 13.27 -21.29 -35.35
CA LYS A 53 13.72 -19.96 -35.79
C LYS A 53 13.74 -19.83 -37.31
N GLU A 54 14.27 -20.83 -38.01
CA GLU A 54 14.26 -20.90 -39.48
C GLU A 54 12.82 -20.85 -40.03
N LEU A 55 11.90 -21.59 -39.42
CA LEU A 55 10.49 -21.58 -39.76
C LEU A 55 9.84 -20.21 -39.50
N SER A 56 10.22 -19.54 -38.41
CA SER A 56 9.74 -18.17 -38.09
C SER A 56 10.18 -17.12 -39.12
N GLU A 57 11.28 -17.38 -39.82
CA GLU A 57 11.83 -16.48 -40.83
C GLU A 57 11.34 -16.82 -42.24
N HIS A 58 10.61 -17.93 -42.41
CA HIS A 58 10.17 -18.43 -43.70
C HIS A 58 9.21 -17.44 -44.41
N PRO A 59 9.51 -17.00 -45.66
CA PRO A 59 8.77 -15.94 -46.34
C PRO A 59 7.26 -16.20 -46.46
N LEU A 60 6.87 -17.46 -46.71
CA LEU A 60 5.47 -17.86 -46.85
C LEU A 60 4.64 -17.85 -45.55
N LEU A 61 5.29 -17.66 -44.40
CA LEU A 61 4.67 -17.61 -43.07
C LEU A 61 4.61 -16.19 -42.49
N LYS A 62 5.36 -15.23 -43.04
CA LYS A 62 5.46 -13.85 -42.54
C LYS A 62 4.13 -13.09 -42.58
N ASP A 63 3.26 -13.37 -43.56
CA ASP A 63 1.98 -12.67 -43.71
C ASP A 63 0.90 -13.16 -42.73
N ASN A 64 1.20 -14.17 -41.91
CA ASN A 64 0.26 -14.75 -40.97
C ASN A 64 0.61 -14.35 -39.52
N ASN A 65 0.15 -13.16 -39.14
CA ASN A 65 0.43 -12.57 -37.82
C ASN A 65 0.05 -13.49 -36.64
N ALA A 66 -1.04 -14.26 -36.74
CA ALA A 66 -1.46 -15.18 -35.68
C ALA A 66 -0.50 -16.39 -35.55
N LEU A 67 -0.05 -16.93 -36.69
CA LEU A 67 0.94 -18.01 -36.74
C LEU A 67 2.28 -17.55 -36.16
N MET A 68 2.75 -16.38 -36.58
CA MET A 68 4.00 -15.79 -36.13
C MET A 68 3.99 -15.46 -34.64
N GLN A 69 2.88 -14.95 -34.11
CA GLN A 69 2.71 -14.76 -32.67
C GLN A 69 2.78 -16.10 -31.93
N THR A 70 2.10 -17.13 -32.41
CA THR A 70 2.10 -18.46 -31.76
C THR A 70 3.50 -19.11 -31.77
N LEU A 71 4.20 -19.04 -32.90
CA LEU A 71 5.56 -19.57 -33.04
C LEU A 71 6.55 -18.83 -32.13
N LYS A 72 6.41 -17.50 -32.03
CA LYS A 72 7.22 -16.66 -31.14
C LYS A 72 6.99 -17.02 -29.66
N HIS A 73 5.74 -17.17 -29.23
CA HIS A 73 5.40 -17.62 -27.87
C HIS A 73 5.99 -19.01 -27.58
N PHE A 74 6.01 -19.91 -28.57
CA PHE A 74 6.58 -21.23 -28.42
C PHE A 74 8.11 -21.22 -28.27
N ILE A 75 8.81 -20.42 -29.09
CA ILE A 75 10.27 -20.21 -28.96
C ILE A 75 10.62 -19.60 -27.60
N GLU A 76 9.84 -18.62 -27.13
CA GLU A 76 9.99 -18.02 -25.80
C GLU A 76 9.83 -19.07 -24.69
N ARG A 77 8.81 -19.95 -24.78
CA ARG A 77 8.58 -21.04 -23.82
C ARG A 77 9.75 -22.03 -23.75
N ILE A 78 10.41 -22.33 -24.87
CA ILE A 78 11.57 -23.23 -24.89
C ILE A 78 12.80 -22.58 -24.23
N ASN A 79 13.07 -21.30 -24.52
CA ASN A 79 14.20 -20.58 -23.90
C ASN A 79 14.03 -20.47 -22.37
N ASP A 80 12.79 -20.30 -21.90
CA ASP A 80 12.48 -20.25 -20.46
C ASP A 80 12.84 -21.56 -19.75
N LEU A 81 12.60 -22.72 -20.38
CA LEU A 81 12.86 -24.03 -19.79
C LEU A 81 14.37 -24.29 -19.64
N GLN A 82 15.19 -23.80 -20.57
CA GLN A 82 16.66 -23.86 -20.45
C GLN A 82 17.19 -22.98 -19.30
N LEU A 83 16.58 -21.82 -19.06
CA LEU A 83 16.98 -20.93 -17.96
C LEU A 83 16.73 -21.59 -16.59
N VAL A 84 15.61 -22.30 -16.43
CA VAL A 84 15.29 -23.03 -15.18
C VAL A 84 16.32 -24.12 -14.91
N GLN A 85 16.79 -24.82 -15.94
CA GLN A 85 17.82 -25.86 -15.82
C GLN A 85 19.17 -25.28 -15.35
N ALA A 86 19.62 -24.18 -15.96
CA ALA A 86 20.88 -23.51 -15.59
C ALA A 86 20.86 -23.02 -14.13
N VAL A 87 19.75 -22.43 -13.68
CA VAL A 87 19.59 -21.98 -12.29
C VAL A 87 19.63 -23.15 -11.31
N THR A 88 19.07 -24.29 -11.67
CA THR A 88 19.05 -25.48 -10.80
C THR A 88 20.45 -26.06 -10.60
N GLN A 89 21.25 -26.18 -11.67
CA GLN A 89 22.63 -26.68 -11.60
C GLN A 89 23.57 -25.76 -10.79
N GLU A 90 23.39 -24.44 -10.88
CA GLU A 90 24.15 -23.48 -10.07
C GLU A 90 23.87 -23.64 -8.57
N VAL A 91 22.63 -23.98 -8.19
CA VAL A 91 22.24 -24.19 -6.79
C VAL A 91 22.89 -25.45 -6.22
N ASP A 92 22.90 -26.56 -6.96
CA ASP A 92 23.51 -27.82 -6.50
C ASP A 92 25.03 -27.70 -6.30
N THR A 93 25.69 -26.90 -7.14
CA THR A 93 27.13 -26.60 -7.02
C THR A 93 27.43 -25.76 -5.78
N ALA A 94 26.55 -24.82 -5.42
CA ALA A 94 26.71 -23.97 -4.25
C ALA A 94 26.55 -24.76 -2.93
N ILE A 95 25.68 -25.77 -2.91
CA ILE A 95 25.46 -26.68 -1.77
C ILE A 95 26.76 -27.45 -1.43
N THR A 96 27.46 -27.94 -2.45
CA THR A 96 28.69 -28.73 -2.28
C THR A 96 29.83 -27.89 -1.68
N LYS A 97 30.04 -26.66 -2.16
CA LYS A 97 31.12 -25.77 -1.68
C LYS A 97 30.94 -25.27 -0.25
N ALA A 98 29.70 -25.22 0.22
CA ALA A 98 29.42 -24.70 1.56
C ALA A 98 29.79 -25.66 2.68
N GLN A 99 29.95 -26.95 2.37
CA GLN A 99 30.35 -27.97 3.32
C GLN A 99 31.83 -27.85 3.73
N GLU A 100 32.63 -27.02 3.04
CA GLU A 100 34.09 -27.02 3.17
C GLU A 100 34.70 -25.88 4.02
N ILE A 101 33.98 -24.79 4.37
CA ILE A 101 34.62 -23.49 4.72
C ILE A 101 34.51 -23.04 6.21
N SER A 102 34.07 -23.88 7.15
CA SER A 102 33.71 -23.41 8.51
C SER A 102 34.85 -23.41 9.57
N LYS A 103 35.74 -22.39 9.66
CA LYS A 103 36.44 -21.99 10.94
C LYS A 103 36.94 -20.51 10.95
N PRO A 104 36.69 -19.71 12.02
CA PRO A 104 37.15 -18.30 12.11
C PRO A 104 38.21 -18.01 13.19
N LYS A 105 38.91 -16.85 13.09
CA LYS A 105 39.72 -16.22 14.17
C LYS A 105 39.77 -14.66 14.05
N PRO A 106 39.93 -13.89 15.15
CA PRO A 106 39.76 -12.42 15.18
C PRO A 106 41.04 -11.61 15.47
N VAL A 107 40.99 -10.28 15.26
CA VAL A 107 42.02 -9.26 15.59
C VAL A 107 41.35 -7.96 16.10
N GLU A 108 42.04 -7.25 17.02
CA GLU A 108 41.64 -5.97 17.63
C GLU A 108 42.34 -4.74 17.02
N ALA A 109 41.77 -3.55 17.27
CA ALA A 109 42.23 -2.23 16.81
C ALA A 109 42.37 -1.22 17.96
N SER A 110 43.08 -0.12 17.70
CA SER A 110 43.31 1.03 18.60
C SER A 110 43.13 2.37 17.84
N SER A 111 42.82 3.46 18.57
CA SER A 111 42.19 4.70 18.09
C SER A 111 42.93 6.00 18.51
N LYS A 112 42.62 7.14 17.83
CA LYS A 112 42.45 8.52 18.37
C LYS A 112 41.97 9.56 17.31
N THR A 113 41.46 10.71 17.76
CA THR A 113 40.40 11.63 17.22
C THR A 113 40.88 13.09 16.91
N PRO A 114 40.04 14.07 16.46
CA PRO A 114 39.33 14.11 15.16
C PRO A 114 39.37 15.47 14.41
N ASP A 115 39.30 15.38 13.07
CA ASP A 115 38.90 16.41 12.08
C ASP A 115 37.35 16.42 11.92
N PRO A 116 36.69 17.17 11.00
CA PRO A 116 35.24 17.05 10.78
C PRO A 116 34.87 15.60 10.50
N ALA A 117 34.36 14.93 11.54
CA ALA A 117 34.42 13.49 11.59
C ALA A 117 33.33 12.89 10.70
N ILE A 118 33.73 12.19 9.65
CA ILE A 118 32.87 11.17 9.05
C ILE A 118 32.74 10.05 10.08
N LYS A 119 31.57 9.97 10.70
CA LYS A 119 31.28 9.01 11.78
C LYS A 119 30.91 7.65 11.20
N GLY A 120 31.39 6.61 11.87
CA GLY A 120 31.17 5.21 11.51
C GLY A 120 32.39 4.55 10.86
N GLU A 121 32.34 3.22 10.81
CA GLU A 121 33.33 2.38 10.13
C GLU A 121 32.60 1.57 9.06
N PHE A 122 33.16 1.53 7.85
CA PHE A 122 32.54 0.76 6.77
C PHE A 122 32.44 -0.72 7.12
N GLY A 123 31.29 -1.31 6.77
CA GLY A 123 31.04 -2.73 7.00
C GLY A 123 30.66 -3.07 8.44
N LYS A 124 30.66 -2.10 9.36
CA LYS A 124 30.01 -2.24 10.66
C LYS A 124 28.63 -1.57 10.59
N TYR A 125 27.60 -2.39 10.42
CA TYR A 125 26.22 -1.91 10.46
C TYR A 125 25.69 -2.01 11.90
N LYS A 126 24.85 -1.06 12.30
CA LYS A 126 24.11 -1.18 13.58
C LYS A 126 23.29 -2.45 13.54
N ASN A 127 23.36 -3.26 14.62
CA ASN A 127 22.57 -4.49 14.77
C ASN A 127 21.14 -4.26 14.30
N VAL A 128 20.76 -4.98 13.24
CA VAL A 128 19.46 -4.79 12.62
C VAL A 128 18.44 -5.60 13.40
N ALA A 129 17.55 -4.91 14.10
CA ALA A 129 16.40 -5.55 14.71
C ALA A 129 15.41 -5.96 13.60
N VAL A 130 15.04 -7.25 13.57
CA VAL A 130 13.97 -7.73 12.70
C VAL A 130 12.65 -7.28 13.29
N LYS A 131 11.84 -6.57 12.49
CA LYS A 131 10.56 -6.02 12.95
C LYS A 131 9.66 -7.15 13.46
N GLY A 132 9.15 -7.02 14.68
CA GLY A 132 8.24 -8.00 15.30
C GLY A 132 8.95 -9.14 16.07
N LEU A 133 10.27 -9.26 16.00
CA LEU A 133 11.02 -10.26 16.76
C LEU A 133 11.31 -9.78 18.21
N SER A 134 11.31 -10.71 19.17
CA SER A 134 11.59 -10.42 20.59
C SER A 134 13.02 -9.88 20.80
N PRO A 135 13.24 -8.93 21.72
CA PRO A 135 14.57 -8.40 22.04
C PRO A 135 15.59 -9.46 22.46
N SER A 136 15.17 -10.63 22.96
CA SER A 136 16.09 -11.73 23.36
C SER A 136 16.97 -12.28 22.21
N THR A 137 16.68 -11.92 20.96
CA THR A 137 17.51 -12.25 19.78
C THR A 137 18.52 -11.17 19.41
N THR A 138 18.58 -10.04 20.12
CA THR A 138 19.48 -8.91 19.76
C THR A 138 20.96 -9.24 19.91
N ASP A 139 21.29 -10.20 20.77
CA ASP A 139 22.68 -10.50 21.16
C ASP A 139 23.40 -11.41 20.16
N LYS A 140 22.67 -12.01 19.22
CA LYS A 140 23.24 -12.80 18.13
C LYS A 140 23.92 -11.90 17.10
N SER A 141 25.00 -12.39 16.48
CA SER A 141 25.61 -11.71 15.35
C SER A 141 24.62 -11.64 14.17
N ASP A 142 24.75 -10.64 13.30
CA ASP A 142 23.89 -10.56 12.11
C ASP A 142 24.05 -11.79 11.21
N ASP A 143 25.24 -12.40 11.17
CA ASP A 143 25.47 -13.67 10.47
C ASP A 143 24.60 -14.81 11.02
N ASP A 144 24.56 -14.95 12.35
CA ASP A 144 23.77 -15.99 13.01
C ASP A 144 22.27 -15.75 12.82
N LYS A 145 21.82 -14.49 12.92
CA LYS A 145 20.42 -14.12 12.66
C LYS A 145 20.00 -14.45 11.22
N VAL A 146 20.83 -14.11 10.25
CA VAL A 146 20.53 -14.38 8.84
C VAL A 146 20.51 -15.89 8.59
N ARG A 147 21.47 -16.64 9.13
CA ARG A 147 21.50 -18.11 9.01
C ARG A 147 20.32 -18.78 9.70
N GLU A 148 19.89 -18.28 10.86
CA GLU A 148 18.71 -18.77 11.57
C GLU A 148 17.43 -18.58 10.74
N ILE A 149 17.27 -17.42 10.10
CA ILE A 149 16.07 -17.11 9.30
C ILE A 149 16.10 -17.83 7.94
N LEU A 150 17.23 -17.80 7.22
CA LEU A 150 17.34 -18.39 5.87
C LEU A 150 17.64 -19.89 5.86
N GLY A 151 18.14 -20.45 6.96
CA GLY A 151 18.86 -21.72 6.93
C GLY A 151 20.16 -21.64 6.13
N ASP A 152 20.95 -22.71 6.17
CA ASP A 152 22.28 -22.74 5.55
C ASP A 152 22.21 -22.54 4.04
N VAL A 153 21.30 -23.22 3.34
CA VAL A 153 21.16 -23.12 1.87
C VAL A 153 20.85 -21.69 1.43
N GLY A 154 19.89 -21.04 2.07
CA GLY A 154 19.55 -19.65 1.76
C GLY A 154 20.70 -18.70 2.07
N TYR A 155 21.40 -18.91 3.19
CA TYR A 155 22.57 -18.13 3.60
C TYR A 155 23.70 -18.19 2.56
N ILE A 156 24.03 -19.39 2.07
CA ILE A 156 25.03 -19.60 1.02
C ILE A 156 24.64 -18.86 -0.25
N VAL A 157 23.39 -18.99 -0.68
CA VAL A 157 22.88 -18.34 -1.91
C VAL A 157 22.92 -16.82 -1.79
N LEU A 158 22.59 -16.25 -0.62
CA LEU A 158 22.70 -14.81 -0.36
C LEU A 158 24.15 -14.33 -0.56
N HIS A 159 25.13 -15.18 -0.22
CA HIS A 159 26.55 -14.82 -0.18
C HIS A 159 27.38 -15.35 -1.35
N LYS A 160 26.77 -16.04 -2.33
CA LYS A 160 27.50 -16.67 -3.46
C LYS A 160 28.36 -15.71 -4.28
N ASN A 161 27.99 -14.43 -4.33
CA ASN A 161 28.70 -13.37 -5.04
C ASN A 161 29.43 -12.41 -4.10
N THR A 162 29.54 -12.77 -2.82
CA THR A 162 30.32 -12.00 -1.86
C THR A 162 31.79 -12.17 -2.19
N LYS A 163 32.55 -11.07 -2.15
CA LYS A 163 34.00 -11.10 -2.38
C LYS A 163 34.71 -10.85 -1.05
N ASP A 164 35.87 -11.48 -0.86
CA ASP A 164 36.61 -11.39 0.39
C ASP A 164 37.11 -9.95 0.67
N PRO A 165 37.14 -9.52 1.94
CA PRO A 165 37.48 -8.15 2.34
C PRO A 165 38.89 -7.69 1.93
N GLU A 166 39.81 -8.62 1.65
CA GLU A 166 41.23 -8.33 1.43
C GLU A 166 41.52 -7.58 0.11
N SER A 167 40.52 -7.40 -0.78
CA SER A 167 40.71 -6.70 -2.07
C SER A 167 40.02 -5.32 -2.17
N PHE A 168 39.58 -4.72 -1.06
CA PHE A 168 38.56 -3.67 -1.11
C PHE A 168 38.93 -2.37 -0.37
N ASP A 169 39.63 -1.50 -1.09
CA ASP A 169 40.06 -0.16 -0.67
C ASP A 169 39.13 0.95 -1.21
N ALA A 170 38.13 0.65 -2.04
CA ALA A 170 37.36 1.69 -2.73
C ALA A 170 36.43 2.46 -1.78
N ARG A 171 35.83 1.81 -0.77
CA ARG A 171 35.03 2.53 0.24
C ARG A 171 35.89 3.48 1.07
N ASN A 172 37.05 3.02 1.56
CA ASN A 172 37.97 3.85 2.33
C ASN A 172 38.55 5.00 1.49
N ALA A 173 38.95 4.73 0.25
CA ALA A 173 39.38 5.75 -0.70
C ALA A 173 38.29 6.80 -0.93
N PHE A 174 37.03 6.38 -1.11
CA PHE A 174 35.92 7.32 -1.26
C PHE A 174 35.63 8.12 0.01
N LYS A 175 35.74 7.52 1.21
CA LYS A 175 35.62 8.25 2.47
C LYS A 175 36.72 9.31 2.60
N LYS A 176 37.98 8.96 2.35
CA LYS A 176 39.10 9.90 2.35
C LYS A 176 38.90 11.03 1.33
N PHE A 177 38.47 10.68 0.12
CA PHE A 177 38.10 11.66 -0.90
C PHE A 177 37.00 12.61 -0.39
N MET A 178 35.96 12.10 0.26
CA MET A 178 34.89 12.93 0.82
C MET A 178 35.38 13.84 1.94
N GLU A 179 36.27 13.39 2.81
CA GLU A 179 36.91 14.22 3.84
C GLU A 179 37.70 15.38 3.21
N GLU A 180 38.50 15.10 2.18
CA GLU A 180 39.26 16.12 1.45
C GLU A 180 38.34 17.07 0.67
N HIS A 181 37.31 16.52 0.01
CA HIS A 181 36.36 17.30 -0.76
C HIS A 181 35.60 18.28 0.13
N LEU A 182 35.05 17.81 1.26
CA LEU A 182 34.32 18.63 2.24
C LEU A 182 35.18 19.80 2.76
N LYS A 183 36.46 19.54 3.06
CA LYS A 183 37.42 20.59 3.45
C LYS A 183 37.59 21.66 2.36
N ARG A 184 37.56 21.28 1.08
CA ARG A 184 37.68 22.23 -0.05
C ARG A 184 36.42 23.07 -0.27
N ILE A 185 35.25 22.56 0.10
CA ILE A 185 33.96 23.25 -0.10
C ILE A 185 33.45 23.96 1.15
N ASP A 186 34.08 23.80 2.32
CA ASP A 186 33.77 24.55 3.56
C ASP A 186 34.24 26.03 3.51
N SER A 187 34.91 26.45 2.44
CA SER A 187 35.20 27.87 2.16
C SER A 187 34.00 28.65 1.60
N VAL A 188 32.85 27.99 1.38
CA VAL A 188 31.63 28.63 0.86
C VAL A 188 30.87 29.32 2.00
N LYS A 189 30.60 30.62 1.83
CA LYS A 189 29.99 31.49 2.84
C LYS A 189 28.64 30.97 3.33
N GLU A 190 28.39 31.20 4.62
CA GLU A 190 27.26 30.73 5.42
C GLU A 190 25.85 31.04 4.86
N GLU A 191 25.72 31.86 3.83
CA GLU A 191 24.43 32.42 3.37
C GLU A 191 23.83 31.73 2.13
N GLN A 192 24.56 30.84 1.45
CA GLN A 192 24.03 30.10 0.29
C GLN A 192 23.36 28.79 0.72
N LEU A 193 22.06 28.86 1.02
CA LEU A 193 21.21 27.69 1.11
C LEU A 193 20.62 27.40 -0.28
N TYR A 194 20.97 26.26 -0.88
CA TYR A 194 20.39 25.81 -2.15
C TYR A 194 19.01 25.20 -1.91
N ASP A 195 17.96 25.79 -2.47
CA ASP A 195 16.58 25.31 -2.28
C ASP A 195 16.20 24.12 -3.21
N ASP A 196 17.16 23.60 -3.98
CA ASP A 196 16.92 22.56 -4.98
C ASP A 196 17.76 21.29 -4.75
N ALA A 197 17.35 20.20 -5.39
CA ALA A 197 18.22 19.04 -5.59
C ALA A 197 19.34 19.40 -6.58
N THR A 198 20.44 18.66 -6.56
CA THR A 198 21.58 18.92 -7.46
C THR A 198 22.06 17.63 -8.13
N TYR A 199 22.72 17.76 -9.28
CA TYR A 199 23.43 16.64 -9.90
C TYR A 199 24.72 16.33 -9.14
N LEU A 200 25.14 15.06 -9.11
CA LEU A 200 26.38 14.69 -8.42
C LEU A 200 27.60 15.41 -8.99
N LYS A 201 27.64 15.68 -10.31
CA LYS A 201 28.72 16.46 -10.93
C LYS A 201 28.83 17.87 -10.36
N GLU A 202 27.69 18.54 -10.17
CA GLU A 202 27.64 19.88 -9.60
C GLU A 202 28.08 19.88 -8.13
N PHE A 203 27.62 18.89 -7.36
CA PHE A 203 28.09 18.70 -5.99
C PHE A 203 29.61 18.51 -5.91
N PHE A 204 30.19 17.71 -6.82
CA PHE A 204 31.65 17.51 -6.91
C PHE A 204 32.40 18.63 -7.65
N SER A 205 31.84 19.83 -7.72
CA SER A 205 32.48 20.99 -8.35
C SER A 205 33.03 21.95 -7.29
N PRO A 206 34.28 21.78 -6.82
CA PRO A 206 34.84 22.70 -5.84
C PRO A 206 35.10 24.07 -6.48
N GLU A 207 34.91 25.15 -5.72
CA GLU A 207 34.94 26.53 -6.23
C GLU A 207 36.30 26.92 -6.84
N ASP A 208 37.41 26.38 -6.32
CA ASP A 208 38.77 26.61 -6.81
C ASP A 208 39.01 26.05 -8.24
N LEU A 209 38.16 25.12 -8.69
CA LEU A 209 38.19 24.55 -10.04
C LEU A 209 37.13 25.13 -10.98
N LYS A 210 36.20 25.97 -10.49
CA LYS A 210 35.20 26.67 -11.32
C LYS A 210 35.75 27.90 -12.04
N VAL A 211 37.04 28.18 -11.91
CA VAL A 211 37.70 29.35 -12.53
C VAL A 211 37.95 29.11 -14.01
N LYS A 212 37.77 30.15 -14.83
CA LYS A 212 38.03 30.13 -16.28
C LYS A 212 39.43 29.60 -16.59
N GLY A 213 39.53 28.63 -17.49
CA GLY A 213 40.79 27.97 -17.89
C GLY A 213 41.09 26.66 -17.17
N LYS A 214 40.27 26.23 -16.19
CA LYS A 214 40.40 24.95 -15.47
C LYS A 214 39.29 23.94 -15.81
N GLU A 215 38.54 24.16 -16.88
CA GLU A 215 37.34 23.37 -17.21
C GLU A 215 37.66 21.88 -17.36
N LYS A 216 38.82 21.55 -17.97
CA LYS A 216 39.28 20.15 -18.11
C LYS A 216 39.67 19.50 -16.78
N GLU A 217 40.29 20.26 -15.88
CA GLU A 217 40.66 19.77 -14.54
C GLU A 217 39.41 19.50 -13.70
N LEU A 218 38.42 20.40 -13.77
CA LEU A 218 37.12 20.24 -13.12
C LEU A 218 36.38 19.01 -13.64
N GLU A 219 36.30 18.84 -14.96
CA GLU A 219 35.64 17.68 -15.57
C GLU A 219 36.32 16.36 -15.16
N GLN A 220 37.65 16.32 -15.16
CA GLN A 220 38.41 15.16 -14.72
C GLN A 220 38.13 14.84 -13.24
N TYR A 221 38.19 15.85 -12.37
CA TYR A 221 37.90 15.70 -10.95
C TYR A 221 36.48 15.15 -10.70
N GLN A 222 35.48 15.68 -11.39
CA GLN A 222 34.09 15.21 -11.30
C GLN A 222 33.96 13.74 -11.74
N ASN A 223 34.60 13.37 -12.85
CA ASN A 223 34.54 12.01 -13.38
C ASN A 223 35.23 11.01 -12.43
N ASP A 224 36.37 11.39 -11.86
CA ASP A 224 37.09 10.58 -10.87
C ASP A 224 36.25 10.40 -9.59
N ALA A 225 35.63 11.47 -9.09
CA ALA A 225 34.73 11.42 -7.94
C ALA A 225 33.56 10.44 -8.15
N ILE A 226 32.92 10.51 -9.32
CA ILE A 226 31.82 9.60 -9.69
C ILE A 226 32.32 8.16 -9.85
N ALA A 227 33.52 7.96 -10.41
CA ALA A 227 34.11 6.64 -10.56
C ALA A 227 34.42 6.01 -9.18
N MET A 228 35.00 6.78 -8.26
CA MET A 228 35.25 6.35 -6.88
C MET A 228 33.95 6.01 -6.16
N TYR A 229 32.90 6.85 -6.29
CA TYR A 229 31.59 6.56 -5.73
C TYR A 229 31.00 5.24 -6.24
N LYS A 230 31.02 5.03 -7.57
CA LYS A 230 30.54 3.77 -8.18
C LYS A 230 31.35 2.56 -7.73
N ALA A 231 32.66 2.71 -7.58
CA ALA A 231 33.54 1.66 -7.08
C ALA A 231 33.21 1.31 -5.62
N ALA A 232 33.02 2.32 -4.76
CA ALA A 232 32.63 2.14 -3.37
C ALA A 232 31.24 1.49 -3.21
N ILE A 233 30.25 1.88 -4.01
CA ILE A 233 28.93 1.23 -4.05
C ILE A 233 29.04 -0.23 -4.53
N LYS A 234 29.86 -0.48 -5.56
CA LYS A 234 30.09 -1.84 -6.09
C LYS A 234 30.79 -2.74 -5.08
N GLU A 235 31.71 -2.19 -4.30
CA GLU A 235 32.33 -2.88 -3.17
C GLU A 235 31.29 -3.17 -2.08
N GLU A 236 30.55 -2.15 -1.63
CA GLU A 236 29.55 -2.28 -0.57
C GLU A 236 28.52 -3.37 -0.88
N ARG A 237 27.93 -3.35 -2.07
CA ARG A 237 26.91 -4.33 -2.49
C ARG A 237 27.42 -5.78 -2.52
N ASN A 238 28.72 -5.97 -2.68
CA ASN A 238 29.36 -7.29 -2.70
C ASN A 238 29.90 -7.68 -1.31
N SER A 239 29.74 -6.84 -0.29
CA SER A 239 30.15 -7.15 1.07
C SER A 239 29.09 -7.98 1.79
N LYS A 240 29.56 -8.93 2.59
CA LYS A 240 28.72 -9.81 3.40
C LYS A 240 27.82 -9.02 4.36
N ALA A 241 28.44 -8.08 5.07
CA ALA A 241 27.80 -7.26 6.09
C ALA A 241 26.63 -6.44 5.50
N PHE A 242 26.82 -5.86 4.31
CA PHE A 242 25.74 -5.12 3.64
C PHE A 242 24.59 -6.03 3.22
N LYS A 243 24.88 -7.21 2.64
CA LYS A 243 23.83 -8.16 2.25
C LYS A 243 23.03 -8.66 3.45
N ASN A 244 23.69 -8.92 4.58
CA ASN A 244 23.03 -9.26 5.84
C ASN A 244 22.13 -8.12 6.33
N ALA A 245 22.66 -6.89 6.38
CA ALA A 245 21.91 -5.73 6.82
C ALA A 245 20.66 -5.49 5.95
N VAL A 246 20.79 -5.63 4.63
CA VAL A 246 19.66 -5.54 3.69
C VAL A 246 18.67 -6.67 3.90
N PHE A 247 19.12 -7.93 4.02
CA PHE A 247 18.23 -9.06 4.26
C PHE A 247 17.42 -8.91 5.56
N LEU A 248 18.09 -8.58 6.67
CA LEU A 248 17.45 -8.41 7.97
C LEU A 248 16.45 -7.26 7.96
N ASP A 249 16.76 -6.14 7.30
CA ASP A 249 15.84 -5.01 7.17
C ASP A 249 14.68 -5.26 6.21
N SER A 250 14.87 -6.19 5.27
CA SER A 250 13.81 -6.73 4.40
C SER A 250 12.90 -7.72 5.13
N CYS A 251 13.29 -8.22 6.30
CA CYS A 251 12.57 -9.24 7.04
C CYS A 251 11.58 -8.63 8.05
N GLU A 252 10.36 -9.13 8.05
CA GLU A 252 9.31 -8.78 9.01
C GLU A 252 8.73 -10.07 9.59
N PHE A 253 8.81 -10.22 10.92
CA PHE A 253 8.11 -11.27 11.63
C PHE A 253 6.72 -10.79 12.00
N VAL A 254 5.72 -11.57 11.62
CA VAL A 254 4.32 -11.30 11.90
C VAL A 254 3.81 -12.39 12.85
N PRO A 255 3.53 -12.04 14.12
CA PRO A 255 2.99 -13.00 15.09
C PRO A 255 1.66 -13.58 14.62
N GLY A 256 1.42 -14.85 14.92
CA GLY A 256 0.19 -15.55 14.57
C GLY A 256 0.45 -17.00 14.16
N LYS A 257 -0.59 -17.72 13.73
CA LYS A 257 -0.44 -19.12 13.35
C LYS A 257 0.51 -19.24 12.15
N THR A 258 1.43 -20.21 12.21
CA THR A 258 2.35 -20.49 11.09
C THR A 258 1.54 -20.90 9.86
N LEU A 259 1.81 -20.28 8.71
CA LEU A 259 1.17 -20.62 7.45
C LEU A 259 1.67 -21.98 6.97
N GLU A 260 0.75 -22.88 6.61
CA GLU A 260 1.10 -24.22 6.10
C GLU A 260 1.88 -24.16 4.78
N GLU A 261 1.61 -23.13 3.98
CA GLU A 261 2.18 -22.95 2.65
C GLU A 261 2.99 -21.65 2.57
N ARG A 262 4.04 -21.67 1.76
CA ARG A 262 4.83 -20.48 1.44
C ARG A 262 4.06 -19.57 0.52
N HIS A 263 3.96 -18.29 0.86
CA HIS A 263 3.26 -17.30 0.05
C HIS A 263 4.23 -16.37 -0.67
N CYS A 264 3.91 -15.98 -1.91
CA CYS A 264 4.56 -14.90 -2.62
C CYS A 264 3.54 -13.80 -2.97
N LEU A 265 3.73 -12.61 -2.41
CA LEU A 265 2.87 -11.44 -2.62
C LEU A 265 3.49 -10.52 -3.66
N HIS A 266 2.96 -10.54 -4.88
CA HIS A 266 3.32 -9.63 -5.95
C HIS A 266 2.53 -8.34 -5.83
N ILE A 267 3.16 -7.27 -5.37
CA ILE A 267 2.50 -5.98 -5.19
C ILE A 267 2.83 -5.08 -6.39
N GLY A 268 1.95 -5.07 -7.38
CA GLY A 268 2.02 -4.21 -8.56
C GLY A 268 1.45 -2.82 -8.31
N GLY A 269 1.84 -1.87 -9.16
CA GLY A 269 1.33 -0.50 -9.18
C GLY A 269 2.45 0.54 -9.36
N PRO A 270 2.08 1.81 -9.59
CA PRO A 270 3.05 2.88 -9.83
C PRO A 270 4.00 3.13 -8.64
N SER A 271 5.19 3.66 -8.93
CA SER A 271 6.15 4.08 -7.89
C SER A 271 5.53 5.21 -7.05
N GLY A 272 5.59 5.10 -5.72
CA GLY A 272 4.93 6.05 -4.81
C GLY A 272 3.44 5.81 -4.60
N GLY A 273 2.84 4.85 -5.32
CA GLY A 273 1.40 4.56 -5.28
C GLY A 273 0.89 3.82 -4.04
N GLY A 274 1.67 3.66 -2.97
CA GLY A 274 1.21 3.04 -1.72
C GLY A 274 1.42 1.52 -1.59
N LYS A 275 2.35 0.93 -2.37
CA LYS A 275 2.63 -0.52 -2.34
C LYS A 275 2.98 -1.08 -0.96
N SER A 276 3.73 -0.34 -0.14
CA SER A 276 4.10 -0.78 1.21
C SER A 276 2.87 -0.93 2.11
N HIS A 277 1.88 -0.04 1.98
CA HIS A 277 0.63 -0.14 2.73
C HIS A 277 -0.24 -1.30 2.23
N ALA A 278 -0.34 -1.46 0.90
CA ALA A 278 -1.02 -2.61 0.29
C ALA A 278 -0.44 -3.96 0.74
N LYS A 279 0.90 -4.06 0.86
CA LYS A 279 1.57 -5.23 1.45
C LYS A 279 1.05 -5.49 2.87
N ASP A 280 1.09 -4.49 3.75
CA ASP A 280 0.71 -4.66 5.15
C ASP A 280 -0.75 -5.15 5.28
N GLU A 281 -1.67 -4.60 4.48
CA GLU A 281 -3.08 -5.01 4.49
C GLU A 281 -3.29 -6.45 3.99
N VAL A 282 -2.56 -6.86 2.95
CA VAL A 282 -2.65 -8.23 2.42
C VAL A 282 -2.06 -9.25 3.39
N ILE A 283 -0.95 -8.90 4.06
CA ILE A 283 -0.38 -9.72 5.13
C ILE A 283 -1.39 -9.90 6.26
N LYS A 284 -2.02 -8.81 6.74
CA LYS A 284 -3.05 -8.89 7.79
C LYS A 284 -4.21 -9.80 7.37
N MET A 285 -4.71 -9.63 6.14
CA MET A 285 -5.77 -10.46 5.60
C MET A 285 -5.37 -11.94 5.59
N LEU A 286 -4.16 -12.28 5.14
CA LEU A 286 -3.66 -13.66 5.14
C LEU A 286 -3.55 -14.26 6.54
N MET A 287 -3.09 -13.46 7.50
CA MET A 287 -3.01 -13.90 8.89
C MET A 287 -4.40 -14.11 9.50
N ASN A 288 -5.40 -13.31 9.11
CA ASN A 288 -6.78 -13.44 9.58
C ASN A 288 -7.55 -14.61 8.92
N GLU A 289 -7.11 -15.08 7.76
CA GLU A 289 -7.68 -16.29 7.11
C GLU A 289 -7.33 -17.58 7.88
N GLN A 290 -6.37 -17.53 8.81
CA GLN A 290 -5.96 -18.70 9.58
C GLN A 290 -6.93 -18.96 10.74
N GLU A 291 -7.55 -20.13 10.75
CA GLU A 291 -8.39 -20.57 11.87
C GLU A 291 -7.52 -21.09 13.05
N GLY A 292 -7.89 -20.69 14.28
CA GLY A 292 -7.31 -21.16 15.54
C GLY A 292 -6.57 -20.08 16.34
N THR A 293 -6.26 -20.37 17.60
CA THR A 293 -5.43 -19.51 18.45
C THR A 293 -3.95 -19.81 18.24
N PRO A 294 -3.11 -18.80 17.97
CA PRO A 294 -1.67 -19.00 17.81
C PRO A 294 -1.03 -19.47 19.13
N ARG A 295 -0.04 -20.36 19.07
CA ARG A 295 0.76 -20.70 20.24
C ARG A 295 1.79 -19.60 20.51
N GLU A 296 2.27 -19.52 21.74
CA GLU A 296 3.33 -18.59 22.11
C GLU A 296 4.60 -18.86 21.27
N GLY A 297 5.13 -17.81 20.64
CA GLY A 297 6.29 -17.90 19.76
C GLY A 297 5.99 -18.27 18.29
N GLU A 298 4.74 -18.54 17.92
CA GLU A 298 4.37 -18.77 16.53
C GLU A 298 4.25 -17.47 15.72
N GLY A 299 4.60 -17.56 14.43
CA GLY A 299 4.46 -16.47 13.49
C GLY A 299 5.08 -16.80 12.15
N ASN A 300 5.14 -15.79 11.29
CA ASN A 300 5.59 -15.95 9.91
C ASN A 300 6.59 -14.87 9.56
N PHE A 301 7.68 -15.26 8.90
CA PHE A 301 8.59 -14.31 8.28
C PHE A 301 8.14 -13.95 6.88
N PHE A 302 8.01 -12.65 6.64
CA PHE A 302 7.81 -12.06 5.32
C PHE A 302 9.07 -11.30 4.91
N VAL A 303 9.65 -11.66 3.78
CA VAL A 303 10.85 -11.01 3.23
C VAL A 303 10.47 -10.15 2.04
N SER A 304 10.60 -8.84 2.19
CA SER A 304 10.26 -7.85 1.16
C SER A 304 11.45 -7.49 0.28
N ILE A 305 11.32 -7.78 -1.01
CA ILE A 305 12.31 -7.48 -2.05
C ILE A 305 12.11 -6.03 -2.56
N ASP A 306 12.36 -5.06 -1.68
CA ASP A 306 12.23 -3.63 -1.99
C ASP A 306 13.61 -2.98 -2.11
N GLY A 307 13.86 -2.28 -3.22
CA GLY A 307 15.10 -1.52 -3.39
C GLY A 307 15.24 -0.33 -2.42
N GLU A 308 14.16 0.07 -1.72
CA GLU A 308 14.25 1.03 -0.60
C GLU A 308 15.22 0.53 0.48
N LYS A 309 15.20 -0.78 0.78
CA LYS A 309 16.05 -1.39 1.80
C LYS A 309 17.53 -1.32 1.46
N ASP A 310 17.89 -1.63 0.21
CA ASP A 310 19.26 -1.46 -0.28
C ASP A 310 19.76 -0.02 -0.12
N ARG A 311 18.90 0.98 -0.42
CA ARG A 311 19.27 2.39 -0.37
C ARG A 311 19.44 2.87 1.06
N ASP A 312 18.48 2.54 1.92
CA ASP A 312 18.45 2.98 3.31
C ASP A 312 19.65 2.42 4.09
N ARG A 313 20.11 1.21 3.73
CA ARG A 313 21.26 0.55 4.38
C ARG A 313 22.61 0.90 3.77
N SER A 314 22.69 1.61 2.65
CA SER A 314 23.97 1.92 2.01
C SER A 314 24.70 3.03 2.76
N GLN A 315 25.80 2.69 3.44
CA GLN A 315 26.67 3.62 4.14
C GLN A 315 27.32 4.61 3.18
N VAL A 316 27.76 4.13 2.01
CA VAL A 316 28.40 4.97 0.97
C VAL A 316 27.42 6.00 0.44
N ARG A 317 26.18 5.56 0.11
CA ARG A 317 25.11 6.46 -0.33
C ARG A 317 24.73 7.45 0.77
N ASN A 318 24.57 6.96 2.00
CA ASN A 318 24.17 7.77 3.14
C ASN A 318 25.24 8.82 3.45
N MET A 319 26.52 8.49 3.38
CA MET A 319 27.63 9.44 3.51
C MET A 319 27.51 10.59 2.52
N LEU A 320 27.29 10.28 1.24
CA LEU A 320 27.15 11.29 0.20
C LEU A 320 25.90 12.18 0.41
N LEU A 321 24.76 11.57 0.75
CA LEU A 321 23.55 12.32 1.10
C LEU A 321 23.74 13.22 2.32
N SER A 322 24.44 12.74 3.35
CA SER A 322 24.79 13.55 4.53
C SER A 322 25.59 14.77 4.11
N ALA A 323 26.62 14.58 3.28
CA ALA A 323 27.47 15.65 2.79
C ALA A 323 26.68 16.68 1.94
N MET A 324 25.78 16.22 1.08
CA MET A 324 24.88 17.10 0.33
C MET A 324 23.98 17.93 1.24
N PHE A 325 23.40 17.33 2.29
CA PHE A 325 22.57 18.04 3.26
C PHE A 325 23.36 19.05 4.10
N MET A 326 24.62 18.74 4.43
CA MET A 326 25.53 19.70 5.09
C MET A 326 25.74 20.95 4.23
N LYS A 327 25.67 20.82 2.91
CA LYS A 327 25.77 21.91 1.94
C LYS A 327 24.45 22.57 1.58
N GLY A 328 23.36 22.17 2.23
CA GLY A 328 22.05 22.79 2.06
C GLY A 328 21.22 22.23 0.91
N TYR A 329 21.73 21.27 0.10
CA TYR A 329 20.94 20.64 -0.95
C TYR A 329 19.81 19.78 -0.40
N LYS A 330 18.70 19.63 -1.15
CA LYS A 330 17.58 18.76 -0.77
C LYS A 330 17.78 17.27 -1.10
N GLY A 331 18.80 16.95 -1.91
CA GLY A 331 19.13 15.59 -2.37
C GLY A 331 19.95 15.60 -3.67
N GLY A 332 20.22 14.40 -4.21
CA GLY A 332 20.91 14.22 -5.49
C GLY A 332 20.00 13.68 -6.60
N GLU A 333 19.89 14.37 -7.74
CA GLU A 333 18.94 14.02 -8.81
C GLU A 333 19.24 12.66 -9.47
N ASP A 334 20.49 12.44 -9.83
CA ASP A 334 20.99 11.22 -10.50
C ASP A 334 21.47 10.15 -9.51
N LEU A 335 21.34 10.40 -8.21
CA LEU A 335 21.87 9.52 -7.18
C LEU A 335 21.22 8.13 -7.21
N GLN A 336 19.94 8.01 -7.58
CA GLN A 336 19.30 6.69 -7.72
C GLN A 336 19.99 5.84 -8.81
N GLU A 337 20.31 6.44 -9.96
CA GLU A 337 20.92 5.72 -11.06
C GLU A 337 22.35 5.29 -10.74
N LEU A 338 23.10 6.18 -10.08
CA LEU A 338 24.50 5.93 -9.73
C LEU A 338 24.67 4.95 -8.56
N SER A 339 23.60 4.71 -7.78
CA SER A 339 23.61 3.82 -6.61
C SER A 339 22.94 2.46 -6.85
N LYS A 340 23.01 1.91 -8.06
CA LYS A 340 22.40 0.60 -8.37
C LYS A 340 23.13 -0.55 -7.64
N THR A 341 22.63 -0.90 -6.46
CA THR A 341 23.15 -1.93 -5.54
C THR A 341 22.83 -3.37 -5.96
N ALA A 342 21.73 -3.62 -6.68
CA ALA A 342 21.34 -4.94 -7.21
C ALA A 342 21.24 -6.11 -6.19
N VAL A 343 21.29 -5.85 -4.88
CA VAL A 343 21.25 -6.89 -3.81
C VAL A 343 19.87 -7.55 -3.71
N LYS A 344 18.81 -6.83 -4.08
CA LYS A 344 17.44 -7.37 -4.17
C LYS A 344 17.34 -8.74 -4.88
N LYS A 345 18.19 -8.99 -5.90
CA LYS A 345 18.19 -10.27 -6.62
C LYS A 345 18.76 -11.39 -5.73
N ASP A 346 19.88 -11.12 -5.07
CA ASP A 346 20.53 -12.08 -4.18
C ASP A 346 19.61 -12.44 -3.00
N VAL A 347 18.93 -11.45 -2.40
CA VAL A 347 17.94 -11.67 -1.32
C VAL A 347 16.79 -12.55 -1.80
N ARG A 348 16.22 -12.24 -2.97
CA ARG A 348 15.12 -13.02 -3.53
C ARG A 348 15.55 -14.46 -3.82
N ASP A 349 16.68 -14.63 -4.49
CA ASP A 349 17.18 -15.95 -4.86
C ASP A 349 17.51 -16.78 -3.59
N ALA A 350 18.02 -16.14 -2.53
CA ALA A 350 18.25 -16.75 -1.23
C ALA A 350 16.97 -17.22 -0.54
N VAL A 351 15.91 -16.40 -0.55
CA VAL A 351 14.60 -16.79 -0.01
C VAL A 351 14.01 -17.95 -0.81
N ILE A 352 14.08 -17.91 -2.14
CA ILE A 352 13.56 -18.99 -3.01
C ILE A 352 14.29 -20.31 -2.74
N ALA A 353 15.62 -20.26 -2.55
CA ALA A 353 16.45 -21.44 -2.28
C ALA A 353 16.36 -21.94 -0.83
N SER A 354 15.92 -21.08 0.10
CA SER A 354 15.80 -21.43 1.52
C SER A 354 14.91 -22.64 1.74
N THR A 355 15.35 -23.52 2.65
CA THR A 355 14.58 -24.65 3.17
C THR A 355 13.62 -24.24 4.29
N GLN A 356 13.73 -22.99 4.78
CA GLN A 356 12.85 -22.44 5.79
C GLN A 356 11.51 -22.00 5.17
N ASN A 357 10.46 -22.01 5.98
CA ASN A 357 9.11 -21.62 5.55
C ASN A 357 8.96 -20.09 5.45
N LEU A 358 9.72 -19.47 4.56
CA LEU A 358 9.73 -18.03 4.35
C LEU A 358 8.73 -17.60 3.29
N ASN A 359 7.98 -16.54 3.60
CA ASN A 359 7.08 -15.86 2.68
C ASN A 359 7.82 -14.72 1.98
N LEU A 360 7.52 -14.51 0.71
CA LEU A 360 8.15 -13.54 -0.16
C LEU A 360 7.19 -12.39 -0.47
N VAL A 361 7.67 -11.15 -0.48
CA VAL A 361 6.92 -9.99 -0.98
C VAL A 361 7.74 -9.31 -2.06
N THR A 362 7.15 -9.10 -3.23
CA THR A 362 7.76 -8.49 -4.41
C THR A 362 7.03 -7.20 -4.79
N PRO A 363 7.33 -6.06 -4.12
CA PRO A 363 6.82 -4.77 -4.54
C PRO A 363 7.55 -4.30 -5.80
N ASP A 364 6.88 -4.32 -6.95
CA ASP A 364 7.48 -3.94 -8.24
C ASP A 364 6.53 -3.05 -9.08
N THR A 365 7.13 -2.25 -9.95
CA THR A 365 6.43 -1.49 -10.99
C THR A 365 6.32 -2.26 -12.31
N PHE A 366 7.02 -3.41 -12.44
CA PHE A 366 7.00 -4.29 -13.61
C PHE A 366 7.37 -3.59 -14.93
N THR A 367 8.15 -2.50 -14.87
CA THR A 367 8.46 -1.58 -15.99
C THR A 367 9.11 -2.24 -17.20
N ASP A 368 9.58 -3.48 -17.07
CA ASP A 368 9.98 -4.33 -18.19
C ASP A 368 9.29 -5.70 -18.10
N PRO A 369 8.08 -5.83 -18.69
CA PRO A 369 7.36 -7.10 -18.71
C PRO A 369 8.09 -8.18 -19.51
N SER A 370 8.86 -7.75 -20.53
CA SER A 370 9.48 -8.60 -21.54
C SER A 370 10.84 -9.17 -21.12
N LYS A 371 11.63 -8.47 -20.30
CA LYS A 371 13.05 -8.86 -20.13
C LYS A 371 13.41 -9.66 -18.89
N LYS A 372 12.58 -9.91 -17.85
CA LYS A 372 13.06 -10.79 -16.73
C LYS A 372 12.10 -11.26 -15.63
N TYR A 373 10.84 -10.81 -15.53
CA TYR A 373 10.10 -11.03 -14.26
C TYR A 373 8.63 -11.42 -14.35
N GLY A 374 7.97 -11.39 -15.52
CA GLY A 374 6.58 -11.80 -15.60
C GLY A 374 6.43 -13.32 -15.49
N LEU A 375 6.66 -14.01 -16.59
CA LEU A 375 6.33 -15.44 -16.67
C LEU A 375 7.34 -16.34 -15.98
N SER A 376 8.64 -16.06 -16.12
CA SER A 376 9.71 -16.89 -15.57
C SER A 376 9.73 -16.88 -14.05
N LEU A 377 9.57 -15.71 -13.41
CA LEU A 377 9.54 -15.63 -11.95
C LEU A 377 8.28 -16.31 -11.39
N PHE A 378 7.09 -16.08 -11.96
CA PHE A 378 5.87 -16.75 -11.51
C PHE A 378 6.00 -18.26 -11.62
N ARG A 379 6.55 -18.78 -12.72
CA ARG A 379 6.80 -20.22 -12.89
C ARG A 379 7.81 -20.77 -11.89
N VAL A 380 8.93 -20.08 -11.67
CA VAL A 380 9.96 -20.48 -10.69
C VAL A 380 9.37 -20.52 -9.28
N LEU A 381 8.54 -19.55 -8.91
CA LEU A 381 7.89 -19.55 -7.60
C LEU A 381 6.90 -20.70 -7.46
N SER A 382 6.07 -20.95 -8.48
CA SER A 382 5.18 -22.12 -8.51
C SER A 382 5.94 -23.44 -8.42
N SER A 383 7.06 -23.59 -9.14
CA SER A 383 7.86 -24.83 -9.09
C SER A 383 8.56 -25.05 -7.75
N LYS A 384 8.73 -23.97 -6.97
CA LYS A 384 9.26 -24.00 -5.60
C LYS A 384 8.17 -24.03 -4.53
N GLY A 385 6.92 -24.29 -4.92
CA GLY A 385 5.80 -24.52 -3.99
C GLY A 385 5.20 -23.25 -3.39
N PHE A 386 5.47 -22.07 -3.95
CA PHE A 386 4.84 -20.84 -3.47
C PHE A 386 3.39 -20.73 -3.96
N LYS A 387 2.46 -20.45 -3.06
CA LYS A 387 1.16 -19.88 -3.38
C LYS A 387 1.32 -18.41 -3.70
N GLN A 388 0.85 -18.01 -4.87
CA GLN A 388 1.07 -16.65 -5.35
C GLN A 388 -0.19 -15.83 -5.22
N ILE A 389 0.00 -14.57 -4.84
CA ILE A 389 -1.04 -13.57 -4.73
C ILE A 389 -0.57 -12.33 -5.46
N PHE A 390 -1.34 -11.88 -6.44
CA PHE A 390 -1.06 -10.64 -7.15
C PHE A 390 -1.97 -9.52 -6.66
N VAL A 391 -1.40 -8.40 -6.24
CA VAL A 391 -2.12 -7.24 -5.73
C VAL A 391 -1.84 -6.08 -6.68
N ASN A 392 -2.88 -5.58 -7.33
CA ASN A 392 -2.78 -4.41 -8.19
C ASN A 392 -3.18 -3.14 -7.42
N VAL A 393 -2.22 -2.25 -7.18
CA VAL A 393 -2.48 -0.98 -6.48
C VAL A 393 -2.87 0.09 -7.49
N LYS A 394 -4.13 0.57 -7.40
CA LYS A 394 -4.63 1.74 -8.12
C LYS A 394 -4.34 2.99 -7.30
N ALA A 395 -3.72 3.99 -7.91
CA ALA A 395 -3.41 5.25 -7.26
C ALA A 395 -3.75 6.43 -8.18
N ASN A 396 -3.94 7.61 -7.60
CA ASN A 396 -4.09 8.85 -8.37
C ASN A 396 -2.70 9.42 -8.74
N GLN A 397 -2.52 9.84 -9.99
CA GLN A 397 -1.22 10.34 -10.49
C GLN A 397 -0.73 11.59 -9.74
N GLU A 398 -1.58 12.59 -9.56
CA GLU A 398 -1.23 13.85 -8.88
C GLU A 398 -0.86 13.60 -7.43
N GLN A 399 -1.66 12.80 -6.72
CA GLN A 399 -1.38 12.46 -5.32
C GLN A 399 -0.12 11.58 -5.19
N THR A 400 0.14 10.73 -6.19
CA THR A 400 1.38 9.94 -6.24
C THR A 400 2.59 10.81 -6.50
N LYS A 401 2.48 11.86 -7.34
CA LYS A 401 3.55 12.84 -7.56
C LYS A 401 3.86 13.59 -6.26
N VAL A 402 2.83 14.05 -5.55
CA VAL A 402 2.98 14.70 -4.23
C VAL A 402 3.67 13.75 -3.23
N SER A 403 3.15 12.53 -3.06
CA SER A 403 3.72 11.49 -2.20
C SER A 403 5.17 11.14 -2.58
N GLY A 404 5.45 11.05 -3.87
CA GLY A 404 6.77 10.77 -4.42
C GLY A 404 7.76 11.89 -4.12
N ASN A 405 7.40 13.14 -4.39
CA ASN A 405 8.25 14.30 -4.14
C ASN A 405 8.60 14.45 -2.65
N ARG A 406 7.64 14.22 -1.75
CA ARG A 406 7.90 14.19 -0.30
C ARG A 406 8.92 13.14 0.13
N ARG A 407 8.93 12.00 -0.57
CA ARG A 407 9.90 10.92 -0.32
C ARG A 407 11.23 11.22 -0.98
N ALA A 408 11.22 11.87 -2.13
CA ALA A 408 12.40 12.13 -2.94
C ALA A 408 13.34 13.15 -2.29
N TRP A 409 12.75 14.23 -1.79
CA TRP A 409 13.47 15.43 -1.39
C TRP A 409 13.23 15.73 0.08
N TYR A 410 14.21 16.33 0.72
CA TYR A 410 14.03 16.84 2.06
C TYR A 410 13.09 18.07 2.01
N ASP A 411 12.01 18.05 2.82
CA ASP A 411 10.93 19.04 2.78
C ASP A 411 11.14 20.24 3.72
N LYS A 412 12.02 20.12 4.72
CA LYS A 412 12.36 21.17 5.68
C LYS A 412 13.83 21.60 5.53
N PHE A 413 14.14 22.84 5.85
CA PHE A 413 15.51 23.18 6.19
C PHE A 413 15.96 22.28 7.35
N LEU A 414 16.85 21.33 7.10
CA LEU A 414 17.52 20.60 8.17
C LEU A 414 18.25 21.62 9.04
N PRO A 415 18.25 21.49 10.38
CA PRO A 415 19.33 22.08 11.14
C PRO A 415 20.63 21.55 10.51
N ARG A 416 21.52 22.46 10.10
CA ARG A 416 22.78 22.10 9.43
C ARG A 416 23.40 20.93 10.18
N VAL A 417 23.51 19.79 9.50
CA VAL A 417 24.16 18.64 10.09
C VAL A 417 25.62 19.03 10.27
N THR A 418 26.17 18.92 11.48
CA THR A 418 27.54 19.34 11.76
C THR A 418 28.56 18.24 11.50
N SER A 419 28.11 17.03 11.15
CA SER A 419 28.96 15.88 10.85
C SER A 419 28.33 14.97 9.81
N VAL A 420 29.16 14.39 8.94
CA VAL A 420 28.73 13.35 8.01
C VAL A 420 28.54 12.04 8.78
N ASP A 421 27.33 11.53 8.80
CA ASP A 421 27.02 10.21 9.39
C ASP A 421 26.67 9.21 8.28
N MET A 422 27.38 8.07 8.29
CA MET A 422 27.20 6.99 7.33
C MET A 422 25.99 6.09 7.67
N ASP A 423 25.55 6.09 8.92
CA ASP A 423 24.42 5.29 9.44
C ASP A 423 23.25 6.18 9.89
N MET A 424 23.14 7.37 9.29
CA MET A 424 21.95 8.20 9.39
C MET A 424 20.76 7.36 8.94
N GLY A 425 19.72 7.24 9.78
CA GLY A 425 18.55 6.40 9.52
C GLY A 425 17.74 6.80 8.28
N LYS A 426 16.42 6.89 8.39
CA LYS A 426 15.59 7.12 7.20
C LYS A 426 15.84 8.50 6.56
N LYS A 427 16.29 8.52 5.29
CA LYS A 427 16.55 9.73 4.50
C LYS A 427 15.58 9.89 3.31
N PRO A 428 15.53 11.08 2.70
CA PRO A 428 14.96 11.23 1.38
C PRO A 428 15.59 10.23 0.40
N GLN A 429 14.76 9.70 -0.48
CA GLN A 429 15.14 8.66 -1.42
C GLN A 429 15.99 9.19 -2.56
N SER A 430 16.02 10.52 -2.78
CA SER A 430 16.70 11.20 -3.88
C SER A 430 16.48 10.45 -5.19
N LYS A 431 15.19 10.40 -5.54
CA LYS A 431 14.61 9.67 -6.66
C LYS A 431 13.56 10.56 -7.30
N THR A 432 13.68 10.81 -8.59
CA THR A 432 12.69 11.58 -9.34
C THR A 432 11.42 10.76 -9.59
N TYR A 433 10.26 11.39 -9.41
CA TYR A 433 8.94 10.79 -9.66
C TYR A 433 8.24 11.51 -10.81
N GLU A 434 8.58 11.10 -12.03
CA GLU A 434 8.01 11.70 -13.24
C GLU A 434 6.66 11.07 -13.64
N ALA A 435 5.82 11.86 -14.32
CA ALA A 435 4.52 11.44 -14.83
C ALA A 435 4.61 10.22 -15.77
N HIS A 436 5.65 10.16 -16.61
CA HIS A 436 5.85 9.05 -17.54
C HIS A 436 6.16 7.73 -16.79
N LEU A 437 6.85 7.79 -15.64
CA LEU A 437 7.14 6.62 -14.80
C LEU A 437 5.89 6.11 -14.09
N PHE A 438 4.97 7.00 -13.71
CA PHE A 438 3.67 6.62 -13.16
C PHE A 438 2.87 5.81 -14.17
N SER A 439 2.66 6.36 -15.37
CA SER A 439 1.86 5.69 -16.41
C SER A 439 2.49 4.37 -16.87
N THR A 440 3.83 4.33 -16.96
CA THR A 440 4.57 3.09 -17.23
C THR A 440 4.31 2.06 -16.14
N GLY A 441 4.43 2.43 -14.86
CA GLY A 441 4.15 1.52 -13.74
C GLY A 441 2.73 0.97 -13.72
N VAL A 442 1.73 1.80 -14.06
CA VAL A 442 0.33 1.34 -14.20
C VAL A 442 0.19 0.32 -15.33
N LYS A 443 0.63 0.68 -16.55
CA LYS A 443 0.52 -0.19 -17.73
C LYS A 443 1.24 -1.52 -17.54
N SER A 444 2.45 -1.46 -17.01
CA SER A 444 3.28 -2.64 -16.72
C SER A 444 2.68 -3.56 -15.67
N SER A 445 2.11 -3.00 -14.60
CA SER A 445 1.47 -3.80 -13.55
C SER A 445 0.20 -4.49 -14.05
N ILE A 446 -0.58 -3.81 -14.91
CA ILE A 446 -1.74 -4.41 -15.58
C ILE A 446 -1.30 -5.53 -16.53
N ALA A 447 -0.23 -5.32 -17.31
CA ALA A 447 0.32 -6.36 -18.17
C ALA A 447 0.75 -7.60 -17.37
N ALA A 448 1.46 -7.39 -16.26
CA ALA A 448 1.87 -8.46 -15.35
C ALA A 448 0.66 -9.17 -14.72
N LEU A 449 -0.38 -8.44 -14.30
CA LEU A 449 -1.63 -9.01 -13.79
C LEU A 449 -2.34 -9.86 -14.84
N ASN A 450 -2.38 -9.41 -16.10
CA ASN A 450 -3.01 -10.15 -17.18
C ASN A 450 -2.26 -11.47 -17.46
N VAL A 451 -0.92 -11.44 -17.47
CA VAL A 451 -0.11 -12.66 -17.54
C VAL A 451 -0.39 -13.55 -16.33
N PHE A 452 -0.46 -12.96 -15.13
CA PHE A 452 -0.71 -13.70 -13.90
C PHE A 452 -2.04 -14.48 -13.95
N LYS A 453 -3.10 -13.81 -14.44
CA LYS A 453 -4.44 -14.37 -14.64
C LYS A 453 -4.48 -15.41 -15.76
N LEU A 454 -3.84 -15.13 -16.90
CA LEU A 454 -3.86 -16.00 -18.08
C LEU A 454 -3.34 -17.40 -17.76
N PHE A 455 -2.31 -17.49 -16.91
CA PHE A 455 -1.70 -18.76 -16.51
C PHE A 455 -2.21 -19.28 -15.15
N ASN A 456 -3.21 -18.62 -14.55
CA ASN A 456 -3.83 -19.00 -13.29
C ASN A 456 -2.82 -19.30 -12.16
N PHE A 457 -1.82 -18.42 -11.97
CA PHE A 457 -0.78 -18.65 -10.96
C PHE A 457 -1.27 -18.54 -9.51
N GLY A 458 -2.43 -17.92 -9.28
CA GLY A 458 -3.04 -17.82 -7.94
C GLY A 458 -4.10 -16.73 -7.81
N ARG A 459 -4.25 -16.19 -6.60
CA ARG A 459 -5.28 -15.19 -6.26
C ARG A 459 -4.90 -13.79 -6.73
N THR A 460 -5.89 -12.96 -7.03
CA THR A 460 -5.66 -11.55 -7.39
C THR A 460 -6.50 -10.61 -6.55
N PHE A 461 -5.92 -9.51 -6.09
CA PHE A 461 -6.58 -8.43 -5.38
C PHE A 461 -6.36 -7.09 -6.07
N GLU A 462 -7.28 -6.17 -5.85
CA GLU A 462 -7.14 -4.78 -6.26
C GLU A 462 -7.27 -3.89 -5.03
N ILE A 463 -6.29 -3.01 -4.82
CA ILE A 463 -6.29 -2.06 -3.70
C ILE A 463 -6.31 -0.65 -4.27
N ASN A 464 -7.34 0.11 -3.90
CA ASN A 464 -7.45 1.52 -4.26
C ASN A 464 -6.76 2.36 -3.18
N ASN A 465 -5.60 2.93 -3.52
CA ASN A 465 -4.98 3.97 -2.73
C ASN A 465 -5.60 5.33 -3.08
N ASP A 466 -6.55 5.74 -2.23
CA ASP A 466 -7.29 7.00 -2.31
C ASP A 466 -6.74 8.07 -1.37
N VAL A 467 -5.49 7.93 -0.90
CA VAL A 467 -4.82 8.96 -0.09
C VAL A 467 -4.70 10.26 -0.88
N GLN A 468 -5.11 11.33 -0.22
CA GLN A 468 -5.10 12.70 -0.70
C GLN A 468 -4.41 13.62 0.31
N TYR A 469 -3.77 14.65 -0.23
CA TYR A 469 -3.05 15.67 0.48
C TYR A 469 -3.82 16.99 0.35
N TYR A 470 -4.16 17.61 1.47
CA TYR A 470 -4.89 18.88 1.50
C TYR A 470 -4.09 19.93 2.27
N LYS A 471 -4.05 21.16 1.74
CA LYS A 471 -3.52 22.30 2.48
C LYS A 471 -4.66 23.20 2.93
N ILE A 472 -4.44 23.93 4.03
CA ILE A 472 -5.37 24.97 4.46
C ILE A 472 -5.36 26.09 3.41
N ASP A 473 -6.53 26.42 2.90
CA ASP A 473 -6.73 27.50 1.94
C ASP A 473 -7.97 28.31 2.33
N PRO A 474 -7.79 29.49 2.95
CA PRO A 474 -8.90 30.35 3.34
C PRO A 474 -9.80 30.78 2.17
N LYS A 475 -9.31 30.70 0.93
CA LYS A 475 -10.07 31.04 -0.28
C LYS A 475 -10.90 29.87 -0.82
N SER A 476 -10.71 28.66 -0.30
CA SER A 476 -11.51 27.50 -0.71
C SER A 476 -12.85 27.47 0.04
N PRO A 477 -13.97 27.06 -0.60
CA PRO A 477 -15.28 26.96 0.05
C PRO A 477 -15.29 26.15 1.36
N ASN A 478 -14.48 25.09 1.43
CA ASN A 478 -14.35 24.26 2.62
C ASN A 478 -13.13 24.62 3.48
N GLY A 479 -12.37 25.67 3.14
CA GLY A 479 -11.13 26.04 3.85
C GLY A 479 -9.91 25.17 3.52
N TYR A 480 -10.03 24.25 2.55
CA TYR A 480 -8.97 23.34 2.13
C TYR A 480 -8.87 23.22 0.61
N THR A 481 -7.64 23.13 0.10
CA THR A 481 -7.39 22.89 -1.32
C THR A 481 -6.55 21.63 -1.47
N LEU A 482 -6.92 20.78 -2.43
CA LEU A 482 -6.16 19.59 -2.77
C LEU A 482 -4.76 19.99 -3.26
N CYS A 483 -3.73 19.40 -2.67
CA CYS A 483 -2.37 19.58 -3.14
C CYS A 483 -2.20 18.90 -4.50
N THR A 484 -1.74 19.67 -5.48
CA THR A 484 -1.22 19.20 -6.76
C THR A 484 0.29 19.46 -6.79
N GLY A 485 1.02 18.79 -7.68
CA GLY A 485 2.47 18.60 -7.60
C GLY A 485 3.37 19.76 -7.13
N GLU A 486 2.99 21.02 -7.41
CA GLU A 486 3.78 22.23 -7.09
C GLU A 486 3.28 23.01 -5.88
N ASN A 487 2.07 22.73 -5.39
CA ASN A 487 1.40 23.52 -4.34
C ASN A 487 1.44 22.83 -2.97
N TYR A 488 2.55 22.16 -2.67
CA TYR A 488 2.71 21.29 -1.51
C TYR A 488 3.33 21.99 -0.27
N SER A 489 3.66 23.28 -0.35
CA SER A 489 4.30 23.98 0.77
C SER A 489 3.35 24.19 1.97
N GLY A 490 3.89 24.04 3.19
CA GLY A 490 3.19 24.33 4.44
C GLY A 490 2.61 23.12 5.18
N LYS A 491 1.70 23.37 6.13
CA LYS A 491 1.03 22.31 6.91
C LYS A 491 0.01 21.60 6.01
N VAL A 492 0.28 20.32 5.73
CA VAL A 492 -0.59 19.47 4.90
C VAL A 492 -1.30 18.42 5.76
N ILE A 493 -2.59 18.26 5.51
CA ILE A 493 -3.45 17.21 6.05
C ILE A 493 -3.41 16.01 5.09
N VAL A 494 -3.28 14.81 5.66
CA VAL A 494 -3.29 13.55 4.91
C VAL A 494 -4.55 12.78 5.30
N THR A 495 -5.41 12.48 4.33
CA THR A 495 -6.65 11.72 4.51
C THR A 495 -6.97 10.91 3.26
N THR A 496 -7.95 10.01 3.31
CA THR A 496 -8.51 9.41 2.10
C THR A 496 -9.57 10.32 1.48
N ALA A 497 -9.76 10.18 0.17
CA ALA A 497 -10.79 10.89 -0.57
C ALA A 497 -12.19 10.65 -0.01
N ARG A 498 -12.49 9.41 0.41
CA ARG A 498 -13.77 9.03 0.99
C ARG A 498 -14.03 9.74 2.31
N VAL A 499 -13.07 9.69 3.24
CA VAL A 499 -13.22 10.31 4.57
C VAL A 499 -13.35 11.83 4.45
N PHE A 500 -12.64 12.45 3.49
CA PHE A 500 -12.79 13.88 3.24
C PHE A 500 -14.16 14.22 2.65
N ALA A 501 -14.65 13.45 1.67
CA ALA A 501 -15.98 13.63 1.09
C ALA A 501 -17.09 13.44 2.13
N ASP A 502 -16.94 12.49 3.05
CA ASP A 502 -17.88 12.28 4.16
C ASP A 502 -17.97 13.51 5.07
N TRP A 503 -16.83 14.14 5.37
CA TRP A 503 -16.79 15.39 6.14
C TRP A 503 -17.46 16.54 5.40
N GLU A 504 -17.22 16.68 4.09
CA GLU A 504 -17.88 17.70 3.28
C GLU A 504 -19.40 17.49 3.23
N ASN A 505 -19.84 16.25 3.05
CA ASN A 505 -21.25 15.88 3.03
C ASN A 505 -21.91 16.09 4.39
N TYR A 506 -21.22 15.78 5.48
CA TYR A 506 -21.69 16.08 6.83
C TYR A 506 -21.96 17.57 7.00
N ASN A 507 -20.99 18.43 6.65
CA ASN A 507 -21.16 19.88 6.75
C ASN A 507 -22.29 20.39 5.83
N LYS A 508 -22.37 19.91 4.58
CA LYS A 508 -23.48 20.24 3.67
C LYS A 508 -24.84 19.87 4.26
N ASN A 509 -24.97 18.68 4.84
CA ASN A 509 -26.23 18.23 5.46
C ASN A 509 -26.62 19.08 6.67
N ILE A 510 -25.64 19.45 7.51
CA ILE A 510 -25.86 20.35 8.65
C ILE A 510 -26.42 21.69 8.16
N ILE A 511 -25.83 22.28 7.13
CA ILE A 511 -26.23 23.59 6.60
C ILE A 511 -27.58 23.54 5.87
N GLN A 512 -27.78 22.54 5.01
CA GLN A 512 -28.93 22.49 4.10
C GLN A 512 -30.19 21.95 4.77
N ASN A 513 -30.05 21.01 5.70
CA ASN A 513 -31.18 20.25 6.23
C ASN A 513 -31.38 20.46 7.73
N ILE A 514 -30.33 20.22 8.53
CA ILE A 514 -30.50 20.14 10.00
C ILE A 514 -30.65 21.54 10.61
N LEU A 515 -29.78 22.48 10.26
CA LEU A 515 -29.77 23.82 10.85
C LEU A 515 -31.06 24.60 10.53
N PRO A 516 -31.60 24.61 9.30
CA PRO A 516 -32.89 25.24 9.03
C PRO A 516 -34.02 24.70 9.91
N GLN A 517 -34.13 23.38 10.05
CA GLN A 517 -35.17 22.76 10.91
C GLN A 517 -35.03 23.16 12.38
N GLN A 518 -33.80 23.24 12.90
CA GLN A 518 -33.57 23.64 14.29
C GLN A 518 -33.81 25.14 14.51
N VAL A 519 -33.52 25.97 13.50
CA VAL A 519 -33.87 27.40 13.56
C VAL A 519 -35.38 27.61 13.48
N GLU A 520 -36.12 26.85 12.67
CA GLU A 520 -37.59 26.89 12.68
C GLU A 520 -38.15 26.51 14.06
N LYS A 521 -37.65 25.44 14.68
CA LYS A 521 -38.02 25.08 16.07
C LYS A 521 -37.70 26.18 17.08
N LEU A 522 -36.60 26.92 16.88
CA LEU A 522 -36.28 28.08 17.74
C LEU A 522 -37.24 29.24 17.49
N LYS A 523 -37.65 29.51 16.25
CA LYS A 523 -38.65 30.54 15.93
C LYS A 523 -39.99 30.23 16.59
N GLU A 524 -40.44 28.97 16.55
CA GLU A 524 -41.66 28.53 17.23
C GLU A 524 -41.60 28.81 18.74
N GLN A 525 -40.44 28.59 19.38
CA GLN A 525 -40.24 28.87 20.80
C GLN A 525 -40.15 30.36 21.15
N LEU A 526 -39.80 31.21 20.18
CA LEU A 526 -39.67 32.65 20.38
C LEU A 526 -41.02 33.39 20.32
N GLY A 527 -42.09 32.71 19.90
CA GLY A 527 -43.41 33.32 19.77
C GLY A 527 -43.40 34.46 18.76
N SER A 528 -44.11 35.55 19.04
CA SER A 528 -44.31 36.67 18.11
C SER A 528 -43.22 37.76 18.16
N ASP A 529 -42.00 37.50 18.66
CA ASP A 529 -40.91 38.51 18.60
C ASP A 529 -40.44 38.68 17.14
N PRO A 530 -40.90 39.73 16.44
CA PRO A 530 -40.67 39.85 15.01
C PRO A 530 -39.21 40.23 14.72
N LYS A 531 -38.51 40.83 15.69
CA LYS A 531 -37.12 41.24 15.55
C LYS A 531 -36.19 40.03 15.65
N ALA A 532 -36.42 39.14 16.61
CA ALA A 532 -35.64 37.92 16.74
C ALA A 532 -35.84 36.97 15.55
N ILE A 533 -37.07 36.83 15.07
CA ILE A 533 -37.39 36.03 13.88
C ILE A 533 -36.68 36.59 12.64
N ALA A 534 -36.76 37.91 12.40
CA ALA A 534 -36.09 38.54 11.26
C ALA A 534 -34.55 38.36 11.28
N ILE A 535 -33.95 38.37 12.47
CA ILE A 535 -32.51 38.09 12.64
C ILE A 535 -32.20 36.63 12.27
N LEU A 536 -33.01 35.67 12.74
CA LEU A 536 -32.83 34.25 12.41
C LEU A 536 -33.04 33.96 10.92
N ASP A 537 -34.03 34.59 10.28
CA ASP A 537 -34.26 34.50 8.83
C ASP A 537 -33.07 35.03 8.03
N LYS A 538 -32.58 36.21 8.41
CA LYS A 538 -31.39 36.81 7.79
C LYS A 538 -30.17 35.91 7.98
N TYR A 539 -30.01 35.30 9.15
CA TYR A 539 -28.94 34.33 9.40
C TYR A 539 -29.07 33.09 8.51
N LEU A 540 -30.27 32.49 8.39
CA LEU A 540 -30.49 31.34 7.51
C LEU A 540 -30.24 31.66 6.03
N ALA A 541 -30.65 32.84 5.57
CA ALA A 541 -30.37 33.30 4.21
C ALA A 541 -28.86 33.48 4.00
N ASN A 542 -28.17 34.10 4.95
CA ASN A 542 -26.73 34.34 4.86
C ASN A 542 -25.93 33.05 4.93
N ILE A 543 -26.29 32.09 5.78
CA ILE A 543 -25.53 30.84 5.92
C ILE A 543 -25.71 29.90 4.73
N LYS A 544 -26.90 29.88 4.10
CA LYS A 544 -27.13 29.13 2.85
C LYS A 544 -26.31 29.69 1.69
N ASN A 545 -26.08 31.00 1.70
CA ASN A 545 -25.31 31.70 0.66
C ASN A 545 -23.84 31.90 1.02
N ALA A 546 -23.40 31.47 2.21
CA ALA A 546 -22.03 31.63 2.66
C ALA A 546 -21.11 30.70 1.85
N PRO A 547 -20.18 31.25 1.05
CA PRO A 547 -19.33 30.45 0.19
C PRO A 547 -18.29 29.66 1.00
N HIS A 548 -17.91 30.13 2.19
CA HIS A 548 -16.86 29.52 3.00
C HIS A 548 -17.37 29.01 4.37
N LEU A 549 -16.91 27.83 4.80
CA LEU A 549 -17.18 27.30 6.16
C LEU A 549 -16.75 28.26 7.28
N ARG A 550 -15.69 29.05 7.06
CA ARG A 550 -15.22 30.05 8.02
C ARG A 550 -16.20 31.22 8.18
N ASP A 551 -16.85 31.63 7.10
CA ASP A 551 -17.88 32.68 7.15
C ASP A 551 -19.06 32.24 8.01
N GLN A 552 -19.32 30.93 8.09
CA GLN A 552 -20.40 30.36 8.89
C GLN A 552 -20.13 30.47 10.39
N GLU A 553 -18.89 30.28 10.84
CA GLU A 553 -18.50 30.53 12.24
C GLU A 553 -18.65 32.01 12.61
N VAL A 554 -18.27 32.91 11.69
CA VAL A 554 -18.42 34.34 11.87
C VAL A 554 -19.91 34.71 11.97
N LEU A 555 -20.73 34.22 11.04
CA LEU A 555 -22.18 34.43 11.04
C LEU A 555 -22.83 33.92 12.33
N PHE A 556 -22.40 32.77 12.85
CA PHE A 556 -22.91 32.21 14.10
C PHE A 556 -22.50 33.05 15.32
N THR A 557 -21.27 33.57 15.32
CA THR A 557 -20.79 34.50 16.36
C THR A 557 -21.56 35.82 16.33
N MET A 558 -21.82 36.36 15.13
CA MET A 558 -22.67 37.54 14.94
C MET A 558 -24.11 37.30 15.41
N LEU A 559 -24.68 36.13 15.10
CA LEU A 559 -26.02 35.76 15.54
C LEU A 559 -26.14 35.78 17.07
N LYS A 560 -25.16 35.21 17.78
CA LYS A 560 -25.12 35.25 19.25
C LYS A 560 -25.02 36.66 19.81
N ALA A 561 -24.19 37.51 19.20
CA ALA A 561 -24.07 38.90 19.63
C ALA A 561 -25.38 39.69 19.42
N GLN A 562 -26.15 39.35 18.38
CA GLN A 562 -27.43 39.98 18.08
C GLN A 562 -28.58 39.43 18.95
N LEU A 563 -28.48 38.19 19.43
CA LEU A 563 -29.49 37.52 20.26
C LEU A 563 -28.87 36.93 21.55
N PRO A 564 -28.32 37.78 22.45
CA PRO A 564 -27.60 37.30 23.64
C PRO A 564 -28.52 36.51 24.59
N ALA A 565 -29.82 36.85 24.65
CA ALA A 565 -30.81 36.12 25.43
C ALA A 565 -31.02 34.66 24.96
N LEU A 566 -30.54 34.31 23.77
CA LEU A 566 -30.61 32.96 23.21
C LEU A 566 -29.25 32.28 23.12
N ALA A 567 -28.19 32.87 23.66
CA ALA A 567 -26.83 32.34 23.54
C ALA A 567 -26.73 30.84 23.90
N ASP A 568 -27.35 30.44 25.02
CA ASP A 568 -27.36 29.05 25.49
C ASP A 568 -28.12 28.08 24.57
N LYS A 569 -29.20 28.56 23.93
CA LYS A 569 -29.98 27.77 22.98
C LYS A 569 -29.27 27.67 21.63
N LEU A 570 -28.71 28.79 21.18
CA LEU A 570 -27.88 28.85 19.97
C LEU A 570 -26.68 27.92 20.13
N ASP A 571 -26.04 27.87 21.30
CA ASP A 571 -24.90 26.99 21.55
C ASP A 571 -25.18 25.50 21.39
N LYS A 572 -26.44 25.09 21.55
CA LYS A 572 -26.92 23.73 21.35
C LYS A 572 -27.24 23.41 19.89
N LEU A 573 -27.27 24.40 19.00
CA LEU A 573 -27.48 24.15 17.59
C LEU A 573 -26.31 23.33 17.03
N PRO A 574 -26.59 22.40 16.10
CA PRO A 574 -25.54 21.70 15.39
C PRO A 574 -24.70 22.72 14.61
N LYS A 575 -23.38 22.68 14.83
CA LYS A 575 -22.42 23.60 14.20
C LYS A 575 -21.66 22.86 13.11
N PRO A 576 -21.43 23.48 11.93
CA PRO A 576 -20.45 22.98 10.99
C PRO A 576 -19.11 22.78 11.70
N ILE A 577 -18.42 21.69 11.41
CA ILE A 577 -17.08 21.45 11.94
C ILE A 577 -16.10 21.89 10.84
N THR A 578 -15.65 23.13 10.97
CA THR A 578 -14.80 23.83 10.00
C THR A 578 -13.37 23.27 9.94
N ASP A 579 -12.91 22.72 11.06
CA ASP A 579 -11.58 22.12 11.19
C ASP A 579 -11.69 20.60 11.03
N TYR A 580 -11.16 20.09 9.91
CA TYR A 580 -11.14 18.66 9.62
C TYR A 580 -10.42 17.85 10.70
N ASP A 581 -9.31 18.35 11.26
CA ASP A 581 -8.56 17.63 12.31
C ASP A 581 -9.42 17.50 13.58
N LYS A 582 -10.23 18.51 13.89
CA LYS A 582 -11.22 18.40 14.98
C LYS A 582 -12.31 17.41 14.63
N TRP A 583 -12.90 17.44 13.43
CA TRP A 583 -13.95 16.49 13.04
C TRP A 583 -13.49 15.03 13.13
N LYS A 584 -12.30 14.74 12.60
CA LYS A 584 -11.69 13.41 12.64
C LYS A 584 -11.56 12.86 14.07
N ASN A 585 -11.26 13.74 15.03
CA ASN A 585 -11.03 13.39 16.43
C ASN A 585 -12.27 13.53 17.34
N LYS A 586 -13.38 14.12 16.86
CA LYS A 586 -14.55 14.51 17.68
C LYS A 586 -15.73 13.55 17.62
N ILE A 587 -15.67 12.47 16.82
CA ILE A 587 -16.72 11.45 16.84
C ILE A 587 -16.49 10.56 18.06
N THR A 588 -16.96 11.03 19.22
CA THR A 588 -17.18 10.21 20.40
C THR A 588 -18.55 9.57 20.24
N ILE A 589 -18.60 8.28 19.96
CA ILE A 589 -19.87 7.53 19.94
C ILE A 589 -20.15 7.13 21.37
N THR A 590 -21.16 7.75 21.97
CA THR A 590 -21.56 7.31 23.30
C THR A 590 -22.35 6.02 23.17
N ASN A 591 -22.30 5.16 24.19
CA ASN A 591 -23.03 3.88 24.20
C ASN A 591 -24.53 4.05 23.89
N LYS A 592 -25.11 5.20 24.21
CA LYS A 592 -26.53 5.53 23.97
C LYS A 592 -26.87 5.64 22.48
N ASP A 593 -25.87 5.94 21.65
CA ASP A 593 -26.03 6.12 20.22
C ASP A 593 -26.00 4.77 19.48
N ILE A 594 -25.39 3.74 20.07
CA ILE A 594 -25.29 2.37 19.56
C ILE A 594 -26.64 1.64 19.79
N PRO A 595 -27.28 1.04 18.77
CA PRO A 595 -28.52 0.28 18.99
C PRO A 595 -28.30 -0.95 19.89
N ASP A 596 -29.29 -1.33 20.69
CA ASP A 596 -29.13 -2.34 21.75
C ASP A 596 -28.74 -3.73 21.23
N GLU A 597 -29.19 -4.08 20.03
CA GLU A 597 -28.80 -5.31 19.32
C GLU A 597 -27.28 -5.36 19.06
N PHE A 598 -26.66 -4.21 18.80
CA PHE A 598 -25.22 -4.08 18.58
C PHE A 598 -24.44 -4.08 19.91
N LYS A 599 -24.97 -3.45 20.96
CA LYS A 599 -24.36 -3.52 22.31
C LYS A 599 -24.25 -4.97 22.79
N LYS A 600 -25.29 -5.76 22.55
CA LYS A 600 -25.36 -7.18 22.91
C LYS A 600 -24.34 -8.02 22.15
N HIS A 601 -24.10 -7.72 20.86
CA HIS A 601 -23.11 -8.45 20.06
C HIS A 601 -21.66 -8.10 20.42
N ALA A 602 -21.39 -6.83 20.72
CA ALA A 602 -20.08 -6.31 21.07
C ALA A 602 -19.71 -6.47 22.57
N GLY A 603 -20.59 -7.07 23.39
CA GLY A 603 -20.37 -7.24 24.83
C GLY A 603 -20.35 -5.93 25.63
N LEU A 604 -20.96 -4.87 25.10
CA LEU A 604 -20.97 -3.54 25.72
C LEU A 604 -22.06 -3.48 26.79
N ARG A 605 -21.68 -3.08 28.01
CA ARG A 605 -22.64 -2.86 29.10
C ARG A 605 -23.32 -1.51 28.94
N ASP A 606 -24.56 -1.38 29.40
CA ASP A 606 -25.23 -0.07 29.42
C ASP A 606 -24.40 0.92 30.26
N ASN A 607 -24.18 2.12 29.69
CA ASN A 607 -23.39 3.24 30.22
C ASN A 607 -21.86 3.22 30.01
N GLN A 608 -21.29 2.28 29.25
CA GLN A 608 -19.87 2.29 28.93
C GLN A 608 -19.56 3.24 27.75
N SER A 609 -19.04 4.45 27.97
CA SER A 609 -18.63 5.34 26.88
C SER A 609 -17.38 4.83 26.18
N ILE A 610 -17.41 4.71 24.85
CA ILE A 610 -16.22 4.39 24.07
C ILE A 610 -15.82 5.63 23.28
N GLU A 611 -14.69 6.24 23.66
CA GLU A 611 -14.03 7.21 22.81
C GLU A 611 -13.21 6.46 21.75
N MET A 612 -13.76 6.37 20.54
CA MET A 612 -13.04 5.81 19.39
C MET A 612 -13.02 6.84 18.26
N PRO A 613 -11.82 7.22 17.77
CA PRO A 613 -11.73 8.08 16.58
C PRO A 613 -12.52 7.48 15.41
N ASN A 614 -13.20 8.32 14.62
CA ASN A 614 -14.13 7.90 13.55
C ASN A 614 -13.54 6.81 12.61
N GLN A 615 -12.26 6.93 12.29
CA GLN A 615 -11.54 5.96 11.44
C GLN A 615 -11.53 4.54 12.02
N TYR A 616 -11.42 4.40 13.35
CA TYR A 616 -11.44 3.10 14.03
C TYR A 616 -12.85 2.57 14.17
N PHE A 617 -13.85 3.43 14.32
CA PHE A 617 -15.25 3.02 14.33
C PHE A 617 -15.67 2.50 12.95
N GLN A 618 -15.35 3.21 11.87
CA GLN A 618 -15.64 2.71 10.52
C GLN A 618 -14.87 1.43 10.18
N GLN A 619 -13.60 1.33 10.57
CA GLN A 619 -12.84 0.08 10.40
C GLN A 619 -13.44 -1.07 11.23
N TRP A 620 -13.88 -0.81 12.46
CA TRP A 620 -14.57 -1.79 13.29
C TRP A 620 -15.88 -2.28 12.65
N LEU A 621 -16.71 -1.35 12.16
CA LEU A 621 -17.96 -1.65 11.42
C LEU A 621 -17.72 -2.49 10.16
N ILE A 622 -16.61 -2.28 9.46
CA ILE A 622 -16.25 -3.00 8.22
C ILE A 622 -15.61 -4.37 8.53
N SER A 623 -14.98 -4.52 9.70
CA SER A 623 -14.20 -5.71 10.06
C SER A 623 -15.00 -6.84 10.72
N ASP A 624 -16.24 -6.60 11.14
CA ASP A 624 -17.09 -7.65 11.73
C ASP A 624 -17.90 -8.38 10.63
N PRO A 625 -17.58 -9.65 10.32
CA PRO A 625 -18.24 -10.40 9.26
C PRO A 625 -19.72 -10.71 9.54
N LYS A 626 -20.23 -10.46 10.76
CA LYS A 626 -21.65 -10.61 11.11
C LYS A 626 -22.43 -9.31 10.97
N MET A 627 -21.79 -8.23 10.56
CA MET A 627 -22.39 -6.91 10.49
C MET A 627 -23.14 -6.67 9.17
N ASP A 628 -24.46 -6.69 9.21
CA ASP A 628 -25.29 -6.23 8.09
C ASP A 628 -25.32 -4.70 8.03
N LEU A 629 -24.41 -4.14 7.24
CA LEU A 629 -24.29 -2.70 6.99
C LEU A 629 -25.60 -2.06 6.48
N LYS A 630 -26.43 -2.80 5.73
CA LYS A 630 -27.73 -2.28 5.28
C LYS A 630 -28.71 -2.19 6.43
N LEU A 631 -28.71 -3.17 7.35
CA LEU A 631 -29.55 -3.13 8.55
C LEU A 631 -29.12 -2.00 9.49
N TRP A 632 -27.81 -1.79 9.69
CA TRP A 632 -27.30 -0.68 10.50
C TRP A 632 -27.66 0.68 9.89
N MET A 633 -27.44 0.88 8.59
CA MET A 633 -27.85 2.11 7.90
C MET A 633 -29.37 2.33 7.99
N LYS A 634 -30.16 1.26 7.87
CA LYS A 634 -31.62 1.30 8.01
C LYS A 634 -32.09 1.63 9.43
N GLU A 635 -31.42 1.12 10.46
CA GLU A 635 -31.74 1.44 11.87
C GLU A 635 -31.24 2.83 12.26
N MET A 636 -30.11 3.32 11.71
CA MET A 636 -29.69 4.72 11.85
C MET A 636 -30.67 5.66 11.12
N ASP A 637 -31.09 5.33 9.90
CA ASP A 637 -32.16 6.04 9.19
C ASP A 637 -33.50 5.95 9.93
N LYS A 638 -33.76 4.87 10.67
CA LYS A 638 -34.98 4.76 11.50
C LYS A 638 -34.85 5.59 12.76
N LYS A 639 -33.70 5.65 13.43
CA LYS A 639 -33.47 6.40 14.68
C LYS A 639 -33.32 7.91 14.44
N PHE A 640 -32.76 8.30 13.28
CA PHE A 640 -32.60 9.70 12.88
C PHE A 640 -33.65 10.18 11.86
N GLY A 641 -34.29 9.27 11.12
CA GLY A 641 -35.31 9.59 10.11
C GLY A 641 -36.76 9.32 10.53
N THR A 642 -37.05 8.79 11.74
CA THR A 642 -38.45 8.68 12.22
C THR A 642 -39.11 10.03 12.53
N GLN A 643 -38.37 11.14 12.64
CA GLN A 643 -39.00 12.48 12.70
C GLN A 643 -39.61 12.94 11.36
N ILE A 644 -39.38 12.22 10.26
CA ILE A 644 -39.81 12.62 8.90
C ILE A 644 -41.12 11.94 8.48
N LYS A 645 -41.47 10.77 9.05
CA LYS A 645 -42.66 10.01 8.61
C LYS A 645 -43.98 10.52 9.21
N GLU A 646 -43.96 11.18 10.37
CA GLU A 646 -45.17 11.75 10.97
C GLU A 646 -45.67 13.02 10.24
N THR A 647 -44.78 13.82 9.65
CA THR A 647 -45.14 15.03 8.87
C THR A 647 -45.68 14.70 7.47
N SER A 648 -45.10 13.71 6.78
CA SER A 648 -45.55 13.32 5.43
C SER A 648 -46.97 12.71 5.37
N SER A 649 -47.48 12.24 6.52
CA SER A 649 -48.83 11.68 6.66
C SER A 649 -49.89 12.76 6.91
N ILE A 650 -49.47 13.92 7.43
CA ILE A 650 -50.32 15.10 7.67
C ILE A 650 -50.45 15.91 6.36
N GLU A 651 -49.36 16.12 5.63
CA GLU A 651 -49.35 16.85 4.35
C GLU A 651 -50.22 16.17 3.27
N LYS A 652 -50.22 14.85 3.19
CA LYS A 652 -51.08 14.10 2.23
C LYS A 652 -52.57 14.16 2.59
N LYS A 653 -52.91 14.46 3.84
CA LYS A 653 -54.29 14.61 4.32
C LYS A 653 -54.80 16.02 3.99
N GLU A 654 -53.96 17.05 4.20
CA GLU A 654 -54.25 18.44 3.85
C GLU A 654 -54.32 18.70 2.33
N GLU A 655 -53.48 18.03 1.53
CA GLU A 655 -53.53 18.16 0.07
C GLU A 655 -54.82 17.59 -0.54
N LYS A 656 -55.37 16.52 0.07
CA LYS A 656 -56.68 15.95 -0.32
C LYS A 656 -57.85 16.85 0.06
N GLU A 657 -57.79 17.53 1.20
CA GLU A 657 -58.83 18.49 1.63
C GLU A 657 -58.81 19.78 0.80
N ASN A 658 -57.63 20.29 0.44
CA ASN A 658 -57.52 21.50 -0.38
C ASN A 658 -57.94 21.27 -1.84
N LYS A 659 -57.67 20.09 -2.40
CA LYS A 659 -58.18 19.71 -3.74
C LYS A 659 -59.70 19.53 -3.78
N SER A 660 -60.34 19.17 -2.68
CA SER A 660 -61.81 19.08 -2.63
C SER A 660 -62.47 20.46 -2.52
N LYS A 661 -61.84 21.41 -1.81
CA LYS A 661 -62.32 22.81 -1.67
C LYS A 661 -62.14 23.65 -2.93
N LEU A 662 -61.07 23.44 -3.71
CA LEU A 662 -60.88 24.15 -4.98
C LEU A 662 -61.85 23.71 -6.08
N ARG A 663 -62.47 22.53 -5.98
CA ARG A 663 -63.44 22.04 -6.99
C ARG A 663 -64.86 22.60 -6.81
N SER A 664 -65.14 23.29 -5.71
CA SER A 664 -66.46 23.88 -5.40
C SER A 664 -66.61 25.37 -5.75
N GLN A 665 -65.57 26.02 -6.29
CA GLN A 665 -65.59 27.46 -6.57
C GLN A 665 -65.05 27.80 -7.97
N SER A 666 -65.71 27.33 -9.03
CA SER A 666 -65.62 27.96 -10.35
C SER A 666 -66.65 27.38 -11.33
N ALA A 667 -67.75 28.11 -11.52
CA ALA A 667 -68.60 28.13 -12.71
C ALA A 667 -69.40 29.45 -12.68
N PRO A 668 -69.94 30.00 -13.79
CA PRO A 668 -69.82 29.67 -15.22
C PRO A 668 -69.37 30.91 -16.06
N THR A 669 -69.19 30.88 -17.40
CA THR A 669 -70.24 31.17 -18.42
C THR A 669 -69.98 30.50 -19.80
N GLN A 670 -71.07 30.35 -20.55
CA GLN A 670 -71.35 29.58 -21.78
C GLN A 670 -70.62 30.02 -23.07
N SER A 671 -70.42 29.09 -24.03
CA SER A 671 -71.16 29.07 -25.32
C SER A 671 -70.65 28.01 -26.33
N THR A 672 -71.63 27.25 -26.87
CA THR A 672 -71.73 26.58 -28.20
C THR A 672 -70.94 25.30 -28.58
N ARG A 673 -71.73 24.21 -28.72
CA ARG A 673 -71.61 22.89 -29.42
C ARG A 673 -71.40 23.03 -30.97
N PRO A 674 -71.30 21.95 -31.83
CA PRO A 674 -71.63 20.50 -31.71
C PRO A 674 -70.49 19.49 -32.10
N GLU A 675 -70.30 18.30 -31.49
CA GLU A 675 -70.88 16.94 -31.73
C GLU A 675 -70.70 16.28 -33.13
N PRO A 676 -70.71 14.92 -33.28
CA PRO A 676 -70.05 13.81 -32.55
C PRO A 676 -69.56 12.67 -33.52
N ILE A 677 -69.46 11.39 -33.07
CA ILE A 677 -69.34 10.05 -33.78
C ILE A 677 -68.04 9.32 -33.37
N SER A 678 -67.94 8.00 -33.14
CA SER A 678 -68.79 6.85 -32.78
C SER A 678 -67.83 5.66 -32.58
N THR A 679 -68.17 4.80 -31.63
CA THR A 679 -67.68 3.45 -31.27
C THR A 679 -67.87 2.38 -32.39
N PRO A 680 -67.65 1.04 -32.21
CA PRO A 680 -66.66 0.21 -31.46
C PRO A 680 -66.08 -1.00 -32.33
N PRO A 681 -66.08 -2.31 -31.93
CA PRO A 681 -64.93 -3.19 -31.54
C PRO A 681 -64.89 -4.53 -32.39
N PRO A 682 -64.69 -5.79 -31.89
CA PRO A 682 -63.80 -6.47 -30.91
C PRO A 682 -63.02 -7.72 -31.48
N VAL A 683 -62.39 -8.57 -30.61
CA VAL A 683 -62.43 -10.08 -30.54
C VAL A 683 -61.09 -10.88 -30.45
N VAL A 684 -60.90 -11.57 -29.29
CA VAL A 684 -60.35 -12.95 -28.95
C VAL A 684 -58.84 -13.27 -29.21
N GLN A 685 -57.96 -13.49 -28.21
CA GLN A 685 -57.67 -14.64 -27.27
C GLN A 685 -57.09 -15.93 -27.92
N PRO A 686 -56.45 -16.91 -27.21
CA PRO A 686 -55.75 -17.00 -25.91
C PRO A 686 -54.38 -17.79 -26.01
N THR A 687 -53.51 -17.98 -24.99
CA THR A 687 -53.57 -19.03 -23.93
C THR A 687 -52.30 -19.08 -23.05
N SER A 688 -52.53 -19.34 -21.73
CA SER A 688 -51.82 -20.22 -20.75
C SER A 688 -50.30 -20.06 -20.47
N SER A 689 -49.74 -20.25 -19.26
CA SER A 689 -50.19 -20.88 -18.00
C SER A 689 -49.36 -20.30 -16.82
N SER A 690 -49.99 -19.71 -15.80
CA SER A 690 -50.25 -20.25 -14.45
C SER A 690 -49.04 -20.42 -13.51
N ALA A 691 -49.14 -19.73 -12.38
CA ALA A 691 -48.22 -19.66 -11.25
C ALA A 691 -48.64 -20.61 -10.10
N PRO A 692 -48.59 -20.24 -8.80
CA PRO A 692 -47.77 -20.82 -7.72
C PRO A 692 -48.61 -21.52 -6.63
N LEU A 693 -48.02 -21.97 -5.49
CA LEU A 693 -48.57 -21.82 -4.11
C LEU A 693 -47.76 -22.60 -3.02
N HIS A 694 -47.33 -21.85 -1.98
CA HIS A 694 -47.48 -22.01 -0.52
C HIS A 694 -47.15 -23.25 0.38
N PHE A 695 -46.48 -22.89 1.50
CA PHE A 695 -46.57 -23.28 2.95
C PHE A 695 -46.29 -24.71 3.46
N MET A 696 -45.39 -24.83 4.46
CA MET A 696 -45.75 -25.11 5.87
C MET A 696 -44.54 -25.07 6.85
N TYR A 697 -44.86 -24.75 8.11
CA TYR A 697 -44.02 -24.72 9.32
C TYR A 697 -44.01 -26.11 10.01
N HIS A 698 -42.92 -26.51 10.67
CA HIS A 698 -42.95 -27.36 11.88
C HIS A 698 -41.68 -27.20 12.74
N GLN A 699 -41.87 -27.34 14.05
CA GLN A 699 -40.93 -27.12 15.15
C GLN A 699 -40.12 -28.38 15.53
N ASN A 700 -38.91 -28.14 16.07
CA ASN A 700 -38.12 -28.83 17.11
C ASN A 700 -37.92 -30.36 17.11
N THR A 701 -36.66 -30.78 17.28
CA THR A 701 -36.24 -31.57 18.46
C THR A 701 -34.71 -31.55 18.64
N ASP A 702 -34.34 -31.65 19.91
CA ASP A 702 -33.07 -31.35 20.57
C ASP A 702 -32.42 -32.70 20.95
N GLU A 703 -31.55 -33.26 20.10
CA GLU A 703 -30.93 -34.58 20.39
C GLU A 703 -29.53 -34.80 19.80
N SER A 704 -28.96 -33.86 19.06
CA SER A 704 -27.61 -34.01 18.45
C SER A 704 -26.44 -33.47 19.30
N LEU A 705 -26.71 -32.84 20.45
CA LEU A 705 -25.69 -32.23 21.33
C LEU A 705 -25.26 -33.10 22.52
N ARG A 706 -25.78 -34.33 22.66
CA ARG A 706 -25.45 -35.23 23.79
C ARG A 706 -24.50 -36.39 23.45
N GLU A 707 -24.15 -36.57 22.17
CA GLU A 707 -23.26 -37.67 21.73
C GLU A 707 -21.77 -37.26 21.68
N HIS A 708 -21.45 -35.96 21.59
CA HIS A 708 -20.06 -35.52 21.36
C HIS A 708 -19.20 -35.38 22.63
N ALA A 709 -19.82 -35.40 23.82
CA ALA A 709 -19.12 -35.23 25.10
C ALA A 709 -18.64 -36.56 25.75
N ARG A 710 -18.84 -37.72 25.10
CA ARG A 710 -18.44 -39.03 25.65
C ARG A 710 -17.15 -39.62 25.04
N THR A 711 -16.57 -39.01 24.01
CA THR A 711 -15.46 -39.60 23.24
C THR A 711 -14.08 -38.97 23.45
N HIS A 712 -13.95 -37.93 24.27
CA HIS A 712 -12.64 -37.30 24.53
C HIS A 712 -12.37 -37.15 26.03
N GLY A 713 -11.71 -38.17 26.58
CA GLY A 713 -11.30 -38.23 27.98
C GLY A 713 -10.45 -37.02 28.41
N MET A 714 -10.97 -36.27 29.38
CA MET A 714 -10.25 -35.20 30.06
C MET A 714 -9.76 -35.66 31.43
N PRO A 715 -8.50 -35.36 31.82
CA PRO A 715 -8.01 -35.60 33.18
C PRO A 715 -8.49 -34.51 34.16
N ALA A 716 -8.56 -34.91 35.43
CA ALA A 716 -9.16 -34.20 36.56
C ALA A 716 -8.49 -32.86 36.93
N LEU A 717 -9.32 -31.93 37.43
CA LEU A 717 -8.92 -30.65 38.03
C LEU A 717 -8.37 -30.84 39.46
N PRO A 718 -7.29 -30.13 39.86
CA PRO A 718 -6.89 -30.01 41.26
C PRO A 718 -7.65 -28.88 41.99
N PRO A 719 -7.65 -28.88 43.33
CA PRO A 719 -8.69 -28.22 44.14
C PRO A 719 -8.44 -26.73 44.40
N THR A 720 -9.55 -26.05 44.68
CA THR A 720 -9.69 -24.68 45.17
C THR A 720 -8.90 -24.41 46.45
N PRO A 721 -8.29 -23.21 46.61
CA PRO A 721 -7.96 -22.68 47.92
C PRO A 721 -9.06 -21.74 48.44
N VAL A 722 -9.18 -21.85 49.76
CA VAL A 722 -10.14 -21.29 50.72
C VAL A 722 -10.04 -19.76 50.86
N GLU A 723 -11.18 -19.14 51.16
CA GLU A 723 -11.33 -17.75 51.60
C GLU A 723 -10.58 -17.44 52.90
N GLU A 724 -9.85 -16.32 52.96
CA GLU A 724 -9.61 -15.67 54.27
C GLU A 724 -9.52 -14.13 54.18
N LYS A 725 -10.56 -13.52 54.77
CA LYS A 725 -10.68 -12.29 55.58
C LYS A 725 -9.82 -11.03 55.32
N SER A 726 -10.59 -9.95 55.15
CA SER A 726 -10.43 -8.50 55.38
C SER A 726 -9.38 -7.92 56.37
N GLN A 727 -8.67 -6.89 55.86
CA GLN A 727 -8.26 -5.56 56.42
C GLN A 727 -7.30 -5.47 57.65
N PRO A 728 -6.59 -4.33 57.91
CA PRO A 728 -6.73 -2.93 57.44
C PRO A 728 -5.40 -2.22 56.98
N PRO A 729 -5.39 -0.89 56.65
CA PRO A 729 -4.32 -0.24 55.90
C PRO A 729 -3.32 0.52 56.80
N LEU A 730 -2.05 0.60 56.40
CA LEU A 730 -1.08 1.54 57.00
C LEU A 730 -0.07 2.08 55.98
N GLU A 731 -0.10 3.41 55.90
CA GLU A 731 0.99 4.37 55.82
C GLU A 731 1.89 4.57 54.58
N ARG A 732 1.92 5.86 54.24
CA ARG A 732 2.84 6.61 53.40
C ARG A 732 4.29 6.46 53.86
N THR A 733 5.22 6.32 52.91
CA THR A 733 6.46 7.11 52.94
C THR A 733 6.91 7.48 51.53
N ARG A 734 7.19 8.77 51.36
CA ARG A 734 7.94 9.37 50.25
C ARG A 734 9.41 8.98 50.34
N SER A 735 10.08 8.76 49.21
CA SER A 735 11.48 9.18 49.07
C SER A 735 11.78 9.58 47.62
N LYS A 736 12.16 10.84 47.46
CA LYS A 736 12.86 11.40 46.31
C LYS A 736 14.34 10.99 46.40
N SER A 737 14.99 10.68 45.27
CA SER A 737 16.32 11.22 44.95
C SER A 737 16.71 10.91 43.50
N SER A 738 17.17 11.98 42.86
CA SER A 738 17.64 12.18 41.48
C SER A 738 19.08 11.64 41.24
N PRO A 739 19.64 11.77 40.02
CA PRO A 739 20.57 10.81 39.41
C PRO A 739 22.06 11.21 39.44
N ARG A 740 22.89 10.31 38.93
CA ARG A 740 24.15 10.61 38.23
C ARG A 740 24.15 9.92 36.88
#